data_AF-A0A960J874-F1
#
_entry.id   AF-A0A960J874-F1
#
_cell.length_a   1.000
_cell.length_b   1.000
_cell.length_c   1.000
_cell.angle_alpha   90.00
_cell.angle_beta   90.00
_cell.angle_gamma   90.00
#
_symmetry.space_group_name_H-M   'P 1'
#
loop_
_entity.id
_entity.type
_entity.pdbx_description
1 polymer ?
#
loop_
_entity_poly.entity_id
_entity_poly.type
_entity_poly.pdbx_seq_one_letter_code
_entity_poly.pdbx_strand_id
1 'polypeptide(L)'
;IYEQWNSSMHHFSSFNNQFYRKSIEYMQETAGVQASKWCAGCHDHAMFFNGRFEQPVIEQIDTPQAQAGLGCMSCHSITKVESTMGNGGFEMTYPPLHELMTTDNEVLRTINKYVINTAPAPHRKAFLKPFMREDAAEFCSSCHKVHLDKPVNNYRWFRGFNSYDNWQASGVSGHGARSFYYPAKSQTCNDCHMPLVESDDPGNIDGFIHSHRFAAANTAVPFVNEDSEQLQAAVKNLTNDIVGVDIFAASPVTDEPEGTAMRRRTEEAPGMATTFAVGEEAAGGGAAIVLREVGEIAAPLNRAKPVAEPGSTMRVDVVIRTKKVGHFFPSGTVDSFDVWVELQAEDADGRPVFWSGRVEDDGVGPVEQGAHFYRSYMLDAHGNPIDKRNAFHARTVLYARLIPPGAADVAHFRLRVPEDARGPLRLRAKLNYRKFAHSYTQFAYAGKANEDGEFGRDFDDRTFDYSPQNIPANVSGKIKDRIPELPIVTMAESQVEIPIGDSEMEWAPKVDAEDYVRWNDYGIGLLLQGDIRGAQFAFERVTEAKPDFADGWLNVARALIQEGQTTEARPYIEKALAIDSSLARIHFFKAMIEKAEGDYTAALASLGEVERQYPKDRVALNQTARLLFLERRYDEALGYLDRVARIDPEDLQMHYTAMLCYRGLGDQEKAEREQALFERFKADEDSQVITAERRRSNAEDNNERQSIHDHESVDLSGVTAFPATPDKGMSAAVRAGSQRGGSQ
;
A
#
# COMPACT_ATOMS: atom_id res chain seq x y z
N ILE A 1 -18.12 -13.25 -19.32
CA ILE A 1 -16.66 -13.11 -18.98
C ILE A 1 -15.90 -12.11 -19.88
N TYR A 2 -15.90 -12.27 -21.22
CA TYR A 2 -15.05 -11.48 -22.14
C TYR A 2 -15.22 -9.96 -21.98
N GLU A 3 -16.46 -9.48 -21.91
CA GLU A 3 -16.76 -8.04 -21.74
C GLU A 3 -16.16 -7.47 -20.44
N GLN A 4 -16.22 -8.23 -19.35
CA GLN A 4 -15.62 -7.86 -18.07
C GLN A 4 -14.09 -7.74 -18.19
N TRP A 5 -13.45 -8.72 -18.83
CA TRP A 5 -12.00 -8.68 -19.07
C TRP A 5 -11.60 -7.53 -19.99
N ASN A 6 -12.33 -7.31 -21.09
CA ASN A 6 -12.04 -6.27 -22.08
C ASN A 6 -12.10 -4.86 -21.46
N SER A 7 -12.85 -4.71 -20.38
CA SER A 7 -12.99 -3.47 -19.61
C SER A 7 -11.95 -3.34 -18.48
N SER A 8 -11.25 -4.43 -18.16
CA SER A 8 -10.33 -4.52 -17.01
C SER A 8 -8.93 -3.95 -17.29
N MET A 9 -8.19 -3.69 -16.21
CA MET A 9 -6.77 -3.31 -16.30
C MET A 9 -5.86 -4.41 -16.85
N HIS A 10 -6.28 -5.67 -16.86
CA HIS A 10 -5.53 -6.73 -17.53
C HIS A 10 -5.61 -6.60 -19.06
N HIS A 11 -6.75 -6.18 -19.61
CA HIS A 11 -6.80 -5.81 -21.02
C HIS A 11 -5.98 -4.54 -21.28
N PHE A 12 -6.13 -3.53 -20.43
CA PHE A 12 -5.38 -2.26 -20.53
C PHE A 12 -3.96 -2.31 -19.92
N SER A 13 -3.33 -3.48 -19.92
CA SER A 13 -1.98 -3.65 -19.38
C SER A 13 -0.88 -3.23 -20.37
N SER A 14 -1.20 -3.07 -21.66
CA SER A 14 -0.24 -2.82 -22.74
C SER A 14 -0.41 -1.41 -23.34
N PHE A 15 -0.06 -1.21 -24.61
CA PHE A 15 -0.02 0.10 -25.27
C PHE A 15 -1.39 0.67 -25.62
N ASN A 16 -2.47 -0.07 -25.35
CA ASN A 16 -3.85 0.44 -25.29
C ASN A 16 -4.12 1.33 -24.06
N ASN A 17 -3.13 1.55 -23.20
CA ASN A 17 -3.16 2.43 -22.03
C ASN A 17 -2.10 3.55 -22.16
N GLN A 18 -2.54 4.81 -22.21
CA GLN A 18 -1.64 5.96 -22.45
C GLN A 18 -0.58 6.12 -21.36
N PHE A 19 -0.93 5.89 -20.09
CA PHE A 19 -0.02 6.05 -18.97
C PHE A 19 1.12 5.02 -19.05
N TYR A 20 0.78 3.74 -19.24
CA TYR A 20 1.78 2.69 -19.42
C TYR A 20 2.63 2.93 -20.67
N ARG A 21 1.98 3.23 -21.80
CA ARG A 21 2.64 3.51 -23.06
C ARG A 21 3.70 4.61 -22.91
N LYS A 22 3.34 5.77 -22.37
CA LYS A 22 4.29 6.89 -22.24
C LYS A 22 5.45 6.56 -21.30
N SER A 23 5.21 5.80 -20.23
CA SER A 23 6.28 5.33 -19.34
C SER A 23 7.26 4.38 -20.05
N ILE A 24 6.78 3.49 -20.91
CA ILE A 24 7.67 2.59 -21.68
C ILE A 24 8.39 3.34 -22.81
N GLU A 25 7.73 4.25 -23.51
CA GLU A 25 8.38 5.12 -24.51
C GLU A 25 9.54 5.90 -23.88
N TYR A 26 9.29 6.53 -22.74
CA TYR A 26 10.30 7.26 -21.98
C TYR A 26 11.42 6.35 -21.45
N MET A 27 11.07 5.18 -20.91
CA MET A 27 12.06 4.19 -20.48
C MET A 27 12.95 3.71 -21.62
N GLN A 28 12.42 3.51 -22.83
CA GLN A 28 13.22 3.14 -24.00
C GLN A 28 14.10 4.28 -24.49
N GLU A 29 13.65 5.54 -24.35
CA GLU A 29 14.47 6.73 -24.63
C GLU A 29 15.71 6.78 -23.73
N THR A 30 15.56 6.49 -22.43
CA THR A 30 16.68 6.63 -21.47
C THR A 30 17.52 5.37 -21.31
N ALA A 31 16.93 4.17 -21.42
CA ALA A 31 17.59 2.90 -21.11
C ALA A 31 17.64 1.89 -22.28
N GLY A 32 17.00 2.20 -23.40
CA GLY A 32 16.91 1.35 -24.59
C GLY A 32 15.87 0.23 -24.49
N VAL A 33 15.62 -0.43 -25.63
CA VAL A 33 14.57 -1.45 -25.78
C VAL A 33 14.75 -2.65 -24.85
N GLN A 34 15.99 -3.13 -24.67
CA GLN A 34 16.27 -4.35 -23.90
C GLN A 34 15.82 -4.26 -22.44
N ALA A 35 15.96 -3.09 -21.80
CA ALA A 35 15.57 -2.92 -20.42
C ALA A 35 14.05 -3.05 -20.23
N SER A 36 13.27 -2.49 -21.16
CA SER A 36 11.80 -2.50 -21.10
C SER A 36 11.17 -3.90 -21.24
N LYS A 37 11.89 -4.90 -21.75
CA LYS A 37 11.42 -6.30 -21.82
C LYS A 37 11.07 -6.88 -20.45
N TRP A 38 11.69 -6.38 -19.40
CA TRP A 38 11.37 -6.74 -18.02
C TRP A 38 9.89 -6.49 -17.70
N CYS A 39 9.35 -5.35 -18.15
CA CYS A 39 7.94 -4.99 -17.97
C CYS A 39 7.03 -5.92 -18.79
N ALA A 40 7.48 -6.35 -19.97
CA ALA A 40 6.71 -7.17 -20.90
C ALA A 40 6.32 -8.54 -20.32
N GLY A 41 7.12 -9.08 -19.39
CA GLY A 41 6.84 -10.33 -18.67
C GLY A 41 5.58 -10.29 -17.79
N CYS A 42 5.08 -9.09 -17.46
CA CYS A 42 3.83 -8.90 -16.71
C CYS A 42 2.77 -8.11 -17.49
N HIS A 43 3.13 -7.41 -18.57
CA HIS A 43 2.25 -6.45 -19.24
C HIS A 43 1.89 -6.83 -20.69
N ASP A 44 2.84 -7.41 -21.44
CA ASP A 44 2.82 -7.39 -22.91
C ASP A 44 3.05 -8.79 -23.51
N HIS A 45 2.45 -9.84 -22.95
CA HIS A 45 2.74 -11.24 -23.33
C HIS A 45 2.65 -11.49 -24.84
N ALA A 46 1.65 -10.92 -25.52
CA ALA A 46 1.47 -11.09 -26.96
C ALA A 46 2.64 -10.50 -27.78
N MET A 47 3.25 -9.41 -27.32
CA MET A 47 4.42 -8.77 -27.94
C MET A 47 5.73 -9.43 -27.50
N PHE A 48 5.77 -9.92 -26.26
CA PHE A 48 6.96 -10.56 -25.69
C PHE A 48 7.26 -11.90 -26.36
N PHE A 49 6.27 -12.81 -26.40
CA PHE A 49 6.48 -14.17 -26.87
C PHE A 49 6.64 -14.32 -28.39
N ASN A 50 6.28 -13.30 -29.18
CA ASN A 50 6.50 -13.31 -30.62
C ASN A 50 7.74 -12.51 -31.07
N GLY A 51 8.56 -12.06 -30.11
CA GLY A 51 9.82 -11.34 -30.39
C GLY A 51 9.66 -9.89 -30.83
N ARG A 52 8.46 -9.33 -30.81
CA ARG A 52 8.24 -7.92 -31.20
C ARG A 52 8.90 -6.93 -30.25
N PHE A 53 9.07 -7.30 -28.98
CA PHE A 53 9.75 -6.47 -27.98
C PHE A 53 11.27 -6.31 -28.19
N GLU A 54 11.83 -6.82 -29.30
CA GLU A 54 13.19 -6.53 -29.77
C GLU A 54 13.29 -5.18 -30.51
N GLN A 55 12.17 -4.59 -30.92
CA GLN A 55 12.09 -3.33 -31.66
C GLN A 55 11.50 -2.21 -30.80
N PRO A 56 11.78 -0.93 -31.11
CA PRO A 56 11.18 0.21 -30.41
C PRO A 56 9.66 0.14 -30.41
N VAL A 57 9.03 0.37 -29.25
CA VAL A 57 7.56 0.21 -29.13
C VAL A 57 6.82 1.26 -29.95
N ILE A 58 7.39 2.47 -30.08
CA ILE A 58 6.83 3.59 -30.84
C ILE A 58 6.55 3.25 -32.31
N GLU A 59 7.24 2.25 -32.87
CA GLU A 59 7.08 1.79 -34.25
C GLU A 59 5.96 0.75 -34.42
N GLN A 60 5.40 0.24 -33.32
CA GLN A 60 4.51 -0.93 -33.33
C GLN A 60 3.35 -0.88 -32.33
N ILE A 61 3.13 0.27 -31.69
CA ILE A 61 2.05 0.51 -30.72
C ILE A 61 0.64 0.21 -31.27
N ASP A 62 0.40 0.40 -32.57
CA ASP A 62 -0.92 0.24 -33.18
C ASP A 62 -1.20 -1.20 -33.66
N THR A 63 -0.28 -2.13 -33.43
CA THR A 63 -0.46 -3.53 -33.81
C THR A 63 -1.49 -4.24 -32.92
N PRO A 64 -2.22 -5.26 -33.42
CA PRO A 64 -3.17 -6.00 -32.59
C PRO A 64 -2.53 -6.61 -31.32
N GLN A 65 -1.25 -7.00 -31.40
CA GLN A 65 -0.52 -7.56 -30.27
C GLN A 65 -0.21 -6.51 -29.20
N ALA A 66 0.14 -5.29 -29.60
CA ALA A 66 0.35 -4.15 -28.70
C ALA A 66 -0.95 -3.64 -28.05
N GLN A 67 -2.09 -3.99 -28.62
CA GLN A 67 -3.42 -3.61 -28.11
C GLN A 67 -4.10 -4.76 -27.32
N ALA A 68 -3.46 -5.93 -27.22
CA ALA A 68 -4.10 -7.12 -26.64
C ALA A 68 -4.09 -7.13 -25.10
N GLY A 69 -3.05 -6.55 -24.48
CA GLY A 69 -2.79 -6.67 -23.05
C GLY A 69 -2.56 -8.12 -22.60
N LEU A 70 -2.93 -8.40 -21.35
CA LEU A 70 -2.99 -9.74 -20.79
C LEU A 70 -4.30 -10.41 -21.20
N GLY A 71 -4.31 -11.07 -22.37
CA GLY A 71 -5.43 -11.86 -22.86
C GLY A 71 -5.74 -13.10 -22.04
N CYS A 72 -6.83 -13.80 -22.36
CA CYS A 72 -7.24 -15.03 -21.66
C CYS A 72 -6.10 -16.07 -21.58
N MET A 73 -5.34 -16.21 -22.68
CA MET A 73 -4.21 -17.13 -22.77
C MET A 73 -3.04 -16.72 -21.88
N SER A 74 -2.86 -15.43 -21.59
CA SER A 74 -1.81 -14.95 -20.70
C SER A 74 -1.89 -15.58 -19.32
N CYS A 75 -3.10 -15.78 -18.80
CA CYS A 75 -3.32 -16.40 -17.49
C CYS A 75 -3.57 -17.91 -17.61
N HIS A 76 -4.46 -18.33 -18.51
CA HIS A 76 -4.94 -19.71 -18.58
C HIS A 76 -4.00 -20.68 -19.29
N SER A 77 -2.89 -20.21 -19.86
CA SER A 77 -1.82 -21.06 -20.37
C SER A 77 -0.65 -21.22 -19.41
N ILE A 78 -0.67 -20.57 -18.24
CA ILE A 78 0.33 -20.77 -17.20
C ILE A 78 0.15 -22.18 -16.62
N THR A 79 1.22 -22.97 -16.63
CA THR A 79 1.22 -24.35 -16.15
C THR A 79 1.90 -24.52 -14.81
N LYS A 80 2.78 -23.58 -14.44
CA LYS A 80 3.54 -23.60 -13.19
C LYS A 80 3.98 -22.18 -12.83
N VAL A 81 3.97 -21.87 -11.54
CA VAL A 81 4.64 -20.70 -10.95
C VAL A 81 5.91 -21.21 -10.31
N GLU A 82 7.06 -20.66 -10.67
CA GLU A 82 8.36 -21.18 -10.20
C GLU A 82 8.63 -20.81 -8.74
N SER A 83 8.24 -19.59 -8.36
CA SER A 83 8.40 -19.10 -6.99
C SER A 83 7.53 -17.85 -6.77
N THR A 84 7.38 -17.47 -5.51
CA THR A 84 6.75 -16.21 -5.08
C THR A 84 7.70 -15.01 -5.19
N MET A 85 8.78 -15.08 -5.99
CA MET A 85 9.72 -13.95 -6.20
C MET A 85 9.15 -12.86 -7.14
N GLY A 86 8.13 -13.21 -7.93
CA GLY A 86 7.44 -12.28 -8.82
C GLY A 86 8.07 -12.12 -10.21
N ASN A 87 7.89 -10.94 -10.82
CA ASN A 87 8.47 -10.53 -12.10
C ASN A 87 8.30 -11.51 -13.28
N GLY A 88 7.14 -12.13 -13.42
CA GLY A 88 6.81 -13.04 -14.51
C GLY A 88 7.45 -14.43 -14.38
N GLY A 89 7.82 -14.86 -13.17
CA GLY A 89 8.42 -16.17 -12.89
C GLY A 89 7.45 -17.35 -13.03
N PHE A 90 7.02 -17.66 -14.25
CA PHE A 90 6.10 -18.76 -14.56
C PHE A 90 6.49 -19.53 -15.82
N GLU A 91 5.97 -20.74 -15.96
CA GLU A 91 6.00 -21.52 -17.21
C GLU A 91 4.65 -21.42 -17.92
N MET A 92 4.67 -21.19 -19.23
CA MET A 92 3.48 -21.17 -20.09
C MET A 92 3.54 -22.27 -21.14
N THR A 93 2.44 -22.98 -21.33
CA THR A 93 2.28 -23.97 -22.40
C THR A 93 1.03 -23.69 -23.22
N TYR A 94 1.14 -23.67 -24.54
CA TYR A 94 -0.03 -23.52 -25.41
C TYR A 94 -0.96 -24.74 -25.28
N PRO A 95 -2.20 -24.59 -24.80
CA PRO A 95 -3.11 -25.71 -24.60
C PRO A 95 -3.51 -26.34 -25.94
N PRO A 96 -3.37 -27.66 -26.14
CA PRO A 96 -3.69 -28.29 -27.43
C PRO A 96 -5.14 -28.07 -27.89
N LEU A 97 -6.09 -28.02 -26.96
CA LEU A 97 -7.51 -27.72 -27.27
C LEU A 97 -7.72 -26.32 -27.85
N HIS A 98 -6.77 -25.41 -27.68
CA HIS A 98 -6.84 -24.07 -28.27
C HIS A 98 -6.70 -24.10 -29.80
N GLU A 99 -5.95 -25.04 -30.37
CA GLU A 99 -5.80 -25.18 -31.83
C GLU A 99 -7.14 -25.43 -32.53
N LEU A 100 -8.04 -26.17 -31.89
CA LEU A 100 -9.41 -26.40 -32.35
C LEU A 100 -10.31 -25.17 -32.23
N MET A 101 -10.00 -24.23 -31.32
CA MET A 101 -10.73 -22.97 -31.17
C MET A 101 -10.30 -21.93 -32.20
N THR A 102 -9.03 -21.94 -32.60
CA THR A 102 -8.45 -20.99 -33.56
C THR A 102 -8.41 -21.52 -34.99
N THR A 103 -8.96 -22.70 -35.28
CA THR A 103 -9.03 -23.23 -36.64
C THR A 103 -9.83 -22.30 -37.56
N ASP A 104 -9.36 -22.11 -38.79
CA ASP A 104 -10.06 -21.37 -39.85
C ASP A 104 -11.26 -22.14 -40.41
N ASN A 105 -11.38 -23.44 -40.12
CA ASN A 105 -12.49 -24.25 -40.57
C ASN A 105 -13.74 -24.02 -39.70
N GLU A 106 -14.75 -23.37 -40.28
CA GLU A 106 -15.99 -23.00 -39.60
C GLU A 106 -16.77 -24.21 -39.04
N VAL A 107 -16.75 -25.34 -39.74
CA VAL A 107 -17.43 -26.58 -39.30
C VAL A 107 -16.75 -27.13 -38.04
N LEU A 108 -15.42 -27.24 -38.05
CA LEU A 108 -14.66 -27.69 -36.89
C LEU A 108 -14.83 -26.74 -35.71
N ARG A 109 -14.82 -25.43 -35.94
CA ARG A 109 -15.04 -24.42 -34.90
C ARG A 109 -16.42 -24.53 -34.28
N THR A 110 -17.45 -24.78 -35.11
CA THR A 110 -18.84 -24.95 -34.66
C THR A 110 -19.02 -26.22 -33.85
N ILE A 111 -18.46 -27.35 -34.33
CA ILE A 111 -18.46 -28.62 -33.59
C ILE A 111 -17.75 -28.44 -32.25
N ASN A 112 -16.58 -27.80 -32.23
CA ASN A 112 -15.82 -27.56 -31.02
C ASN A 112 -16.62 -26.72 -30.00
N LYS A 113 -17.26 -25.63 -30.43
CA LYS A 113 -18.15 -24.83 -29.57
C LYS A 113 -19.31 -25.66 -29.00
N TYR A 114 -19.94 -26.49 -29.83
CA TYR A 114 -21.03 -27.38 -29.38
C TYR A 114 -20.54 -28.37 -28.32
N VAL A 115 -19.36 -28.98 -28.51
CA VAL A 115 -18.76 -29.91 -27.54
C VAL A 115 -18.41 -29.18 -26.23
N ILE A 116 -17.84 -27.97 -26.31
CA ILE A 116 -17.54 -27.16 -25.11
C ILE A 116 -18.81 -26.86 -24.31
N ASN A 117 -19.91 -26.48 -24.98
CA ASN A 117 -21.16 -26.13 -24.31
C ASN A 117 -21.90 -27.34 -23.74
N THR A 118 -21.79 -28.52 -24.36
CA THR A 118 -22.49 -29.74 -23.92
C THR A 118 -21.66 -30.60 -22.95
N ALA A 119 -20.33 -30.53 -23.04
CA ALA A 119 -19.40 -31.27 -22.20
C ALA A 119 -18.17 -30.40 -21.86
N PRO A 120 -18.30 -29.40 -20.96
CA PRO A 120 -17.25 -28.40 -20.72
C PRO A 120 -16.03 -28.92 -19.93
N ALA A 121 -16.11 -30.12 -19.33
CA ALA A 121 -15.08 -30.63 -18.43
C ALA A 121 -13.66 -30.73 -19.04
N PRO A 122 -13.46 -31.21 -20.29
CA PRO A 122 -12.14 -31.23 -20.92
C PRO A 122 -11.58 -29.82 -21.15
N HIS A 123 -12.42 -28.88 -21.60
CA HIS A 123 -12.03 -27.48 -21.76
C HIS A 123 -11.62 -26.88 -20.41
N ARG A 124 -12.45 -27.02 -19.37
CA ARG A 124 -12.13 -26.54 -18.02
C ARG A 124 -10.79 -27.09 -17.50
N LYS A 125 -10.50 -28.38 -17.65
CA LYS A 125 -9.22 -28.97 -17.21
C LYS A 125 -8.02 -28.45 -18.00
N ALA A 126 -8.22 -28.12 -19.27
CA ALA A 126 -7.15 -27.57 -20.11
C ALA A 126 -6.76 -26.14 -19.69
N PHE A 127 -7.71 -25.31 -19.27
CA PHE A 127 -7.49 -23.87 -18.98
C PHE A 127 -7.50 -23.50 -17.49
N LEU A 128 -7.99 -24.35 -16.60
CA LEU A 128 -8.07 -24.08 -15.15
C LEU A 128 -7.33 -25.15 -14.35
N LYS A 129 -6.04 -24.91 -14.13
CA LYS A 129 -5.15 -25.82 -13.37
C LYS A 129 -5.51 -25.82 -11.87
N PRO A 130 -5.20 -26.89 -11.13
CA PRO A 130 -5.50 -26.97 -9.69
C PRO A 130 -4.92 -25.81 -8.87
N PHE A 131 -3.63 -25.47 -9.08
CA PHE A 131 -2.95 -24.40 -8.33
C PHE A 131 -3.58 -23.01 -8.53
N MET A 132 -4.26 -22.76 -9.64
CA MET A 132 -5.00 -21.50 -9.86
C MET A 132 -6.19 -21.33 -8.91
N ARG A 133 -6.65 -22.43 -8.29
CA ARG A 133 -7.74 -22.46 -7.31
C ARG A 133 -7.24 -22.72 -5.90
N GLU A 134 -6.29 -23.63 -5.76
CA GLU A 134 -5.75 -24.08 -4.47
C GLU A 134 -4.75 -23.07 -3.89
N ASP A 135 -3.92 -22.45 -4.75
CA ASP A 135 -2.86 -21.51 -4.39
C ASP A 135 -3.03 -20.18 -5.15
N ALA A 136 -4.27 -19.69 -5.24
CA ALA A 136 -4.63 -18.55 -6.08
C ALA A 136 -3.80 -17.28 -5.81
N ALA A 137 -3.37 -17.06 -4.57
CA ALA A 137 -2.51 -15.93 -4.23
C ALA A 137 -1.07 -16.09 -4.75
N GLU A 138 -0.49 -17.29 -4.69
CA GLU A 138 0.83 -17.58 -5.28
C GLU A 138 0.77 -17.42 -6.80
N PHE A 139 -0.35 -17.81 -7.42
CA PHE A 139 -0.60 -17.54 -8.84
C PHE A 139 -0.54 -16.04 -9.17
N CYS A 140 -1.22 -15.19 -8.39
CA CYS A 140 -1.15 -13.74 -8.60
C CYS A 140 0.23 -13.15 -8.31
N SER A 141 1.01 -13.76 -7.41
CA SER A 141 2.32 -13.25 -6.99
C SER A 141 3.32 -13.09 -8.14
N SER A 142 3.18 -13.89 -9.20
CA SER A 142 4.07 -13.83 -10.36
C SER A 142 4.08 -12.44 -11.01
N CYS A 143 2.97 -11.71 -10.96
CA CYS A 143 2.87 -10.35 -11.52
C CYS A 143 2.62 -9.28 -10.45
N HIS A 144 2.08 -9.64 -9.28
CA HIS A 144 1.74 -8.73 -8.18
C HIS A 144 2.79 -8.68 -7.05
N LYS A 145 3.99 -9.20 -7.32
CA LYS A 145 5.21 -8.91 -6.58
C LYS A 145 6.26 -8.49 -7.61
N VAL A 146 6.83 -7.31 -7.43
CA VAL A 146 7.75 -6.71 -8.39
C VAL A 146 8.97 -6.19 -7.67
N HIS A 147 10.14 -6.60 -8.14
CA HIS A 147 11.43 -6.02 -7.83
C HIS A 147 12.12 -5.54 -9.11
N LEU A 148 13.12 -4.68 -8.93
CA LEU A 148 14.08 -4.25 -9.92
C LEU A 148 15.44 -4.81 -9.50
N ASP A 149 16.27 -5.21 -10.45
CA ASP A 149 17.60 -5.73 -10.14
C ASP A 149 18.66 -5.09 -11.05
N LYS A 150 19.94 -5.31 -10.74
CA LYS A 150 21.09 -4.73 -11.43
C LYS A 150 21.00 -4.76 -12.97
N PRO A 151 20.54 -5.84 -13.62
CA PRO A 151 20.45 -5.86 -15.09
C PRO A 151 19.48 -4.84 -15.69
N VAL A 152 18.46 -4.40 -14.93
CA VAL A 152 17.42 -3.48 -15.42
C VAL A 152 17.60 -2.06 -14.90
N ASN A 153 17.99 -1.89 -13.64
CA ASN A 153 18.15 -0.56 -13.04
C ASN A 153 19.59 -0.07 -12.94
N ASN A 154 20.60 -0.89 -13.29
CA ASN A 154 22.02 -0.57 -13.21
C ASN A 154 22.49 -0.14 -11.79
N TYR A 155 21.86 -0.65 -10.74
CA TYR A 155 22.15 -0.24 -9.37
C TYR A 155 22.20 -1.42 -8.41
N ARG A 156 21.05 -1.93 -7.97
CA ARG A 156 20.93 -3.06 -7.04
C ARG A 156 19.54 -3.68 -7.09
N TRP A 157 19.33 -4.72 -6.31
CA TRP A 157 17.98 -5.18 -6.02
C TRP A 157 17.21 -4.09 -5.26
N PHE A 158 16.01 -3.76 -5.73
CA PHE A 158 15.15 -2.71 -5.20
C PHE A 158 13.69 -3.17 -5.29
N ARG A 159 12.92 -3.08 -4.20
CA ARG A 159 11.50 -3.48 -4.23
C ARG A 159 10.68 -2.43 -4.99
N GLY A 160 10.02 -2.86 -6.06
CA GLY A 160 9.07 -2.01 -6.78
C GLY A 160 7.74 -1.91 -6.02
N PHE A 161 7.09 -3.06 -5.81
CA PHE A 161 5.96 -3.19 -4.87
C PHE A 161 5.76 -4.64 -4.48
N ASN A 162 5.12 -4.86 -3.33
CA ASN A 162 4.90 -6.19 -2.79
C ASN A 162 3.47 -6.39 -2.26
N SER A 163 2.54 -6.90 -3.07
CA SER A 163 1.19 -7.20 -2.56
C SER A 163 1.10 -8.57 -1.91
N TYR A 164 1.87 -9.55 -2.39
CA TYR A 164 1.79 -10.94 -1.95
C TYR A 164 2.31 -11.15 -0.51
N ASP A 165 3.53 -10.72 -0.17
CA ASP A 165 4.05 -10.99 1.19
C ASP A 165 3.28 -10.19 2.24
N ASN A 166 2.80 -9.00 1.87
CA ASN A 166 1.91 -8.18 2.69
C ASN A 166 0.60 -8.91 2.98
N TRP A 167 0.00 -9.56 1.98
CA TRP A 167 -1.15 -10.43 2.17
C TRP A 167 -0.82 -11.67 2.99
N GLN A 168 0.28 -12.34 2.67
CA GLN A 168 0.73 -13.56 3.34
C GLN A 168 0.90 -13.32 4.85
N ALA A 169 1.53 -12.21 5.24
CA ALA A 169 1.75 -11.85 6.64
C ALA A 169 0.51 -11.29 7.36
N SER A 170 -0.61 -11.08 6.64
CA SER A 170 -1.84 -10.52 7.21
C SER A 170 -2.73 -11.57 7.88
N GLY A 171 -3.66 -11.10 8.70
CA GLY A 171 -4.74 -11.93 9.25
C GLY A 171 -5.79 -12.30 8.20
N VAL A 172 -5.81 -11.58 7.06
CA VAL A 172 -6.72 -11.85 5.94
C VAL A 172 -6.34 -13.13 5.21
N SER A 173 -5.06 -13.43 5.05
CA SER A 173 -4.62 -14.70 4.43
C SER A 173 -4.93 -15.92 5.30
N GLY A 174 -5.11 -15.74 6.61
CA GLY A 174 -5.14 -16.84 7.57
C GLY A 174 -3.76 -17.45 7.84
N HIS A 175 -2.66 -16.78 7.43
CA HIS A 175 -1.29 -17.22 7.69
C HIS A 175 -0.54 -16.31 8.68
N GLY A 176 -0.92 -15.04 8.81
CA GLY A 176 -0.27 -14.11 9.73
C GLY A 176 -0.80 -14.21 11.16
N ALA A 177 0.06 -14.59 12.11
CA ALA A 177 -0.25 -14.77 13.53
C ALA A 177 -0.18 -13.48 14.37
N ARG A 178 0.15 -12.33 13.79
CA ARG A 178 0.48 -11.10 14.53
C ARG A 178 -0.32 -9.87 14.08
N SER A 179 -1.41 -10.10 13.35
CA SER A 179 -2.28 -9.03 12.92
C SER A 179 -3.08 -8.49 14.11
N PHE A 180 -3.40 -7.20 14.07
CA PHE A 180 -4.24 -6.61 15.12
C PHE A 180 -5.71 -7.03 14.98
N TYR A 181 -6.15 -7.33 13.75
CA TYR A 181 -7.52 -7.74 13.46
C TYR A 181 -7.54 -8.86 12.42
N TYR A 182 -8.57 -9.70 12.50
CA TYR A 182 -8.78 -10.85 11.63
C TYR A 182 -10.22 -10.83 11.08
N PRO A 183 -10.43 -11.11 9.79
CA PRO A 183 -11.77 -11.37 9.29
C PRO A 183 -12.30 -12.70 9.85
N ALA A 184 -13.63 -12.86 9.88
CA ALA A 184 -14.26 -14.11 10.32
C ALA A 184 -13.85 -15.34 9.47
N LYS A 185 -13.48 -15.11 8.20
CA LYS A 185 -12.96 -16.13 7.29
C LYS A 185 -11.75 -15.55 6.56
N SER A 186 -10.70 -16.36 6.42
CA SER A 186 -9.57 -16.03 5.56
C SER A 186 -10.01 -15.89 4.10
N GLN A 187 -9.29 -15.06 3.36
CA GLN A 187 -9.60 -14.67 1.99
C GLN A 187 -8.32 -14.68 1.16
N THR A 188 -8.47 -15.03 -0.10
CA THR A 188 -7.46 -14.97 -1.15
C THR A 188 -7.66 -13.73 -2.02
N CYS A 189 -6.72 -13.47 -2.93
CA CYS A 189 -6.84 -12.39 -3.91
C CYS A 189 -8.17 -12.45 -4.70
N ASN A 190 -8.62 -13.67 -5.04
CA ASN A 190 -9.80 -13.90 -5.86
C ASN A 190 -11.10 -13.59 -5.13
N ASP A 191 -11.16 -13.77 -3.82
CA ASP A 191 -12.36 -13.48 -3.04
C ASP A 191 -12.74 -11.99 -3.12
N CYS A 192 -11.73 -11.11 -3.19
CA CYS A 192 -11.91 -9.66 -3.29
C CYS A 192 -11.88 -9.14 -4.74
N HIS A 193 -10.92 -9.59 -5.56
CA HIS A 193 -10.68 -9.03 -6.90
C HIS A 193 -11.33 -9.82 -8.04
N MET A 194 -11.80 -11.03 -7.78
CA MET A 194 -12.59 -11.84 -8.71
C MET A 194 -13.84 -12.39 -8.01
N PRO A 195 -14.67 -11.54 -7.37
CA PRO A 195 -15.80 -12.02 -6.58
C PRO A 195 -16.78 -12.79 -7.46
N LEU A 196 -17.53 -13.71 -6.85
CA LEU A 196 -18.63 -14.38 -7.54
C LEU A 196 -19.71 -13.35 -7.91
N VAL A 197 -20.13 -13.40 -9.17
CA VAL A 197 -21.19 -12.56 -9.74
C VAL A 197 -22.18 -13.42 -10.50
N GLU A 198 -23.45 -13.00 -10.48
CA GLU A 198 -24.51 -13.67 -11.23
C GLU A 198 -24.18 -13.69 -12.73
N SER A 199 -24.48 -14.80 -13.39
CA SER A 199 -24.24 -14.97 -14.81
C SER A 199 -25.07 -16.11 -15.40
N ASP A 200 -25.63 -15.83 -16.58
CA ASP A 200 -26.29 -16.82 -17.43
C ASP A 200 -25.31 -17.46 -18.44
N ASP A 201 -23.99 -17.22 -18.32
CA ASP A 201 -22.98 -17.86 -19.18
C ASP A 201 -23.13 -19.40 -19.06
N PRO A 202 -23.12 -20.18 -20.15
CA PRO A 202 -23.35 -21.64 -20.10
C PRO A 202 -22.39 -22.42 -19.19
N GLY A 203 -21.23 -21.82 -18.86
CA GLY A 203 -20.23 -22.38 -17.95
C GLY A 203 -20.37 -21.96 -16.49
N ASN A 204 -21.47 -21.28 -16.11
CA ASN A 204 -21.73 -20.90 -14.72
C ASN A 204 -21.89 -22.12 -13.79
N ILE A 205 -21.64 -21.90 -12.50
CA ILE A 205 -21.89 -22.89 -11.44
C ILE A 205 -22.91 -22.26 -10.50
N ASP A 206 -24.08 -22.89 -10.39
CA ASP A 206 -25.21 -22.43 -9.57
C ASP A 206 -25.66 -20.99 -9.87
N GLY A 207 -25.54 -20.54 -11.13
CA GLY A 207 -25.88 -19.18 -11.56
C GLY A 207 -24.75 -18.17 -11.40
N PHE A 208 -23.54 -18.60 -11.00
CA PHE A 208 -22.41 -17.69 -10.71
C PHE A 208 -21.15 -18.01 -11.50
N ILE A 209 -20.36 -16.96 -11.75
CA ILE A 209 -18.98 -17.02 -12.26
C ILE A 209 -18.09 -16.11 -11.42
N HIS A 210 -16.78 -16.32 -11.45
CA HIS A 210 -15.84 -15.32 -10.95
C HIS A 210 -15.78 -14.13 -11.90
N SER A 211 -15.93 -12.92 -11.36
CA SER A 211 -15.80 -11.68 -12.12
C SER A 211 -14.39 -11.53 -12.69
N HIS A 212 -14.31 -11.15 -13.96
CA HIS A 212 -13.06 -10.81 -14.65
C HIS A 212 -12.91 -9.29 -14.86
N ARG A 213 -13.64 -8.48 -14.08
CA ARG A 213 -13.47 -7.02 -14.08
C ARG A 213 -12.21 -6.58 -13.34
N PHE A 214 -11.72 -7.40 -12.40
CA PHE A 214 -10.58 -7.09 -11.54
C PHE A 214 -10.68 -5.70 -10.91
N ALA A 215 -11.89 -5.36 -10.43
CA ALA A 215 -12.17 -4.06 -9.86
C ALA A 215 -11.24 -3.81 -8.66
N ALA A 216 -10.56 -2.68 -8.70
CA ALA A 216 -9.59 -2.24 -7.70
C ALA A 216 -9.62 -0.72 -7.64
N ALA A 217 -8.45 -0.06 -7.59
CA ALA A 217 -8.35 1.38 -7.42
C ALA A 217 -8.19 2.19 -8.73
N ASN A 218 -8.13 1.55 -9.90
CA ASN A 218 -7.87 2.30 -11.14
C ASN A 218 -9.11 3.02 -11.68
N THR A 219 -9.25 4.30 -11.34
CA THR A 219 -10.28 5.19 -11.87
C THR A 219 -9.86 5.92 -13.14
N ALA A 220 -8.55 6.04 -13.41
CA ALA A 220 -8.04 6.84 -14.52
C ALA A 220 -8.30 6.20 -15.88
N VAL A 221 -7.94 4.93 -16.05
CA VAL A 221 -8.07 4.22 -17.33
C VAL A 221 -9.52 4.05 -17.78
N PRO A 222 -10.48 3.61 -16.93
CA PRO A 222 -11.88 3.59 -17.35
C PRO A 222 -12.42 5.01 -17.62
N PHE A 223 -11.99 6.03 -16.88
CA PHE A 223 -12.39 7.42 -17.15
C PHE A 223 -11.97 7.91 -18.54
N VAL A 224 -10.69 7.75 -18.92
CA VAL A 224 -10.19 8.20 -20.24
C VAL A 224 -10.71 7.37 -21.42
N ASN A 225 -11.27 6.19 -21.14
CA ASN A 225 -11.96 5.34 -22.10
C ASN A 225 -13.49 5.52 -22.08
N GLU A 226 -14.01 6.44 -21.26
CA GLU A 226 -15.45 6.67 -21.07
C GLU A 226 -16.22 5.37 -20.72
N ASP A 227 -15.58 4.48 -19.97
CA ASP A 227 -16.16 3.24 -19.46
C ASP A 227 -16.81 3.50 -18.10
N SER A 228 -18.07 3.93 -18.14
CA SER A 228 -18.82 4.29 -16.93
C SER A 228 -19.05 3.10 -15.98
N GLU A 229 -19.19 1.88 -16.52
CA GLU A 229 -19.47 0.69 -15.71
C GLU A 229 -18.24 0.29 -14.89
N GLN A 230 -17.07 0.25 -15.52
CA GLN A 230 -15.83 -0.06 -14.81
C GLN A 230 -15.39 1.06 -13.89
N LEU A 231 -15.63 2.32 -14.27
CA LEU A 231 -15.37 3.46 -13.39
C LEU A 231 -16.22 3.36 -12.12
N GLN A 232 -17.52 3.05 -12.24
CA GLN A 232 -18.40 2.83 -11.09
C GLN A 232 -17.94 1.63 -10.25
N ALA A 233 -17.50 0.53 -10.88
CA ALA A 233 -16.95 -0.62 -10.16
C ALA A 233 -15.69 -0.24 -9.34
N ALA A 234 -14.78 0.56 -9.91
CA ALA A 234 -13.58 1.05 -9.22
C ALA A 234 -13.92 2.01 -8.08
N VAL A 235 -14.82 2.98 -8.30
CA VAL A 235 -15.29 3.92 -7.26
C VAL A 235 -16.00 3.17 -6.13
N LYS A 236 -16.86 2.21 -6.46
CA LYS A 236 -17.52 1.34 -5.47
C LYS A 236 -16.48 0.58 -4.66
N ASN A 237 -15.45 0.00 -5.28
CA ASN A 237 -14.39 -0.69 -4.57
C ASN A 237 -13.65 0.23 -3.58
N LEU A 238 -13.32 1.46 -4.00
CA LEU A 238 -12.66 2.47 -3.15
C LEU A 238 -13.52 2.96 -1.97
N THR A 239 -14.84 2.99 -2.14
CA THR A 239 -15.80 3.54 -1.16
C THR A 239 -16.53 2.46 -0.34
N ASN A 240 -16.23 1.17 -0.55
CA ASN A 240 -16.89 0.05 0.13
C ASN A 240 -16.34 -0.22 1.56
N ASP A 241 -16.11 0.85 2.32
CA ASP A 241 -15.61 0.79 3.70
C ASP A 241 -14.31 -0.02 3.82
N ILE A 242 -13.43 0.10 2.81
CA ILE A 242 -12.09 -0.53 2.84
C ILE A 242 -11.14 0.22 3.79
N VAL A 243 -11.42 1.50 4.00
CA VAL A 243 -10.72 2.41 4.93
C VAL A 243 -11.72 3.26 5.70
N GLY A 244 -11.34 3.71 6.89
CA GLY A 244 -12.07 4.68 7.69
C GLY A 244 -11.21 5.89 8.04
N VAL A 245 -11.87 7.01 8.34
CA VAL A 245 -11.27 8.26 8.84
C VAL A 245 -12.01 8.64 10.11
N ASP A 246 -11.30 9.06 11.15
CA ASP A 246 -11.86 9.52 12.42
C ASP A 246 -11.08 10.74 12.93
N ILE A 247 -11.77 11.85 13.20
CA ILE A 247 -11.15 13.00 13.87
C ILE A 247 -11.20 12.69 15.36
N PHE A 248 -10.13 12.10 15.86
CA PHE A 248 -10.19 11.32 17.09
C PHE A 248 -9.88 12.15 18.33
N ALA A 249 -8.76 12.88 18.33
CA ALA A 249 -8.24 13.54 19.51
C ALA A 249 -7.80 14.97 19.25
N ALA A 250 -7.80 15.77 20.31
CA ALA A 250 -7.02 17.00 20.36
C ALA A 250 -6.11 17.02 21.60
N SER A 251 -4.95 17.66 21.48
CA SER A 251 -3.99 17.84 22.56
C SER A 251 -3.38 19.24 22.52
N PRO A 252 -2.82 19.76 23.62
CA PRO A 252 -2.12 21.04 23.61
C PRO A 252 -0.85 20.95 22.74
N VAL A 253 -0.44 22.10 22.19
CA VAL A 253 0.88 22.26 21.58
C VAL A 253 1.75 22.98 22.60
N THR A 254 2.72 22.27 23.20
CA THR A 254 3.73 22.94 24.02
C THR A 254 4.71 23.63 23.07
N ASP A 255 4.72 24.96 23.08
CA ASP A 255 5.76 25.76 22.40
C ASP A 255 7.10 25.51 23.12
N GLU A 256 7.80 24.41 22.82
CA GLU A 256 9.19 24.26 23.23
C GLU A 256 10.07 25.12 22.30
N PRO A 257 10.84 26.10 22.83
CA PRO A 257 11.65 27.01 22.01
C PRO A 257 12.82 26.33 21.26
N GLU A 258 13.07 25.05 21.48
CA GLU A 258 14.06 24.27 20.77
C GLU A 258 13.45 22.89 20.53
N GLY A 259 13.43 22.43 19.28
CA GLY A 259 12.75 21.21 18.89
C GLY A 259 13.02 20.05 19.84
N THR A 260 11.95 19.35 20.23
CA THR A 260 11.95 18.17 21.09
C THR A 260 13.24 17.39 20.91
N ALA A 261 14.07 17.30 21.95
CA ALA A 261 15.36 16.63 21.86
C ALA A 261 15.15 15.16 21.46
N MET A 262 15.25 14.87 20.17
CA MET A 262 15.15 13.52 19.61
C MET A 262 16.32 12.70 20.14
N ARG A 263 16.14 12.05 21.29
CA ARG A 263 17.12 11.11 21.82
C ARG A 263 16.97 9.79 21.06
N ARG A 264 17.75 9.63 19.98
CA ARG A 264 18.03 8.31 19.41
C ARG A 264 18.62 7.43 20.50
N ARG A 265 17.88 6.42 20.96
CA ARG A 265 18.48 5.26 21.63
C ARG A 265 18.76 4.19 20.58
N THR A 266 20.05 3.89 20.45
CA THR A 266 20.70 2.77 19.76
C THR A 266 20.65 2.70 18.23
N GLU A 267 21.85 2.74 17.63
CA GLU A 267 22.20 2.40 16.24
C GLU A 267 22.46 0.88 16.04
N GLU A 268 22.05 0.03 16.99
CA GLU A 268 22.29 -1.41 16.87
C GLU A 268 21.14 -2.14 16.17
N ALA A 269 21.40 -2.45 14.89
CA ALA A 269 20.62 -3.26 13.96
C ALA A 269 19.26 -2.67 13.56
N PRO A 270 18.82 -2.86 12.30
CA PRO A 270 17.49 -2.45 11.89
C PRO A 270 16.48 -3.25 12.73
N GLY A 271 15.92 -2.61 13.75
CA GLY A 271 14.68 -3.05 14.35
C GLY A 271 13.68 -3.09 13.21
N MET A 272 13.26 -4.29 12.79
CA MET A 272 12.18 -4.50 11.82
C MET A 272 10.87 -3.98 12.44
N ALA A 273 10.72 -2.65 12.51
CA ALA A 273 9.55 -2.03 13.09
C ALA A 273 8.31 -2.19 12.22
N THR A 274 8.47 -2.73 11.00
CA THR A 274 7.36 -3.34 10.28
C THR A 274 7.65 -4.82 10.08
N THR A 275 6.69 -5.62 10.46
CA THR A 275 6.75 -7.07 10.34
C THR A 275 6.02 -7.57 9.09
N PHE A 276 5.82 -6.64 8.15
CA PHE A 276 5.01 -6.80 6.94
C PHE A 276 5.82 -6.37 5.72
N ALA A 277 6.58 -5.28 5.81
CA ALA A 277 7.38 -4.78 4.71
C ALA A 277 8.72 -5.54 4.56
N VAL A 278 9.23 -5.57 3.34
CA VAL A 278 10.54 -6.14 2.97
C VAL A 278 11.24 -5.15 2.03
N GLY A 279 12.55 -4.99 2.18
CA GLY A 279 13.33 -4.05 1.36
C GLY A 279 13.09 -2.59 1.76
N GLU A 280 12.98 -1.70 0.78
CA GLU A 280 12.85 -0.25 0.98
C GLU A 280 11.56 0.15 1.70
N GLU A 281 10.49 -0.61 1.50
CA GLU A 281 9.23 -0.46 2.24
C GLU A 281 9.45 -0.65 3.77
N ALA A 282 10.48 -1.41 4.17
CA ALA A 282 10.88 -1.60 5.57
C ALA A 282 11.95 -0.59 6.05
N ALA A 283 12.71 0.01 5.12
CA ALA A 283 13.79 0.95 5.44
C ALA A 283 13.29 2.28 6.03
N GLY A 284 12.06 2.69 5.68
CA GLY A 284 11.38 3.83 6.31
C GLY A 284 10.79 3.53 7.70
N GLY A 285 10.74 2.25 8.09
CA GLY A 285 10.11 1.79 9.33
C GLY A 285 10.97 1.94 10.59
N GLY A 286 12.23 2.41 10.49
CA GLY A 286 13.05 2.72 11.65
C GLY A 286 12.59 3.99 12.35
N ALA A 287 11.34 4.05 12.80
CA ALA A 287 10.84 5.14 13.63
C ALA A 287 11.74 5.23 14.86
N ALA A 288 12.37 6.40 15.06
CA ALA A 288 13.04 6.67 16.31
C ALA A 288 12.00 6.57 17.43
N ILE A 289 12.29 5.84 18.51
CA ILE A 289 11.41 5.80 19.67
C ILE A 289 11.29 7.22 20.21
N VAL A 290 10.09 7.79 20.14
CA VAL A 290 9.79 9.12 20.68
C VAL A 290 9.17 8.95 22.06
N LEU A 291 9.73 9.66 23.03
CA LEU A 291 9.18 9.76 24.38
C LEU A 291 8.62 11.18 24.53
N ARG A 292 7.29 11.33 24.48
CA ARG A 292 6.60 12.58 24.83
C ARG A 292 5.83 12.43 26.15
N GLU A 293 5.48 13.55 26.77
CA GLU A 293 4.54 13.56 27.88
C GLU A 293 3.16 13.10 27.38
N VAL A 294 2.53 12.20 28.12
CA VAL A 294 1.26 11.56 27.74
C VAL A 294 0.26 11.79 28.87
N GLY A 295 -0.95 12.23 28.52
CA GLY A 295 -2.03 12.41 29.50
C GLY A 295 -2.93 13.61 29.24
N GLU A 296 -2.40 14.69 28.65
CA GLU A 296 -3.18 15.86 28.23
C GLU A 296 -3.76 15.63 26.84
N ILE A 297 -4.92 14.98 26.78
CA ILE A 297 -5.59 14.65 25.52
C ILE A 297 -7.10 14.64 25.71
N ALA A 298 -7.82 15.38 24.87
CA ALA A 298 -9.27 15.31 24.76
C ALA A 298 -9.64 14.30 23.67
N ALA A 299 -10.09 13.12 24.07
CA ALA A 299 -10.45 12.05 23.15
C ALA A 299 -11.48 11.07 23.76
N PRO A 300 -12.34 10.44 22.94
CA PRO A 300 -12.64 10.84 21.57
C PRO A 300 -13.35 12.20 21.52
N LEU A 301 -13.08 13.03 20.50
CA LEU A 301 -13.51 14.44 20.49
C LEU A 301 -15.03 14.65 20.60
N ASN A 302 -15.83 13.77 20.00
CA ASN A 302 -17.29 13.81 20.11
C ASN A 302 -17.83 13.44 21.51
N ARG A 303 -17.00 12.85 22.37
CA ARG A 303 -17.30 12.53 23.77
C ARG A 303 -16.74 13.57 24.73
N ALA A 304 -15.44 13.85 24.60
CA ALA A 304 -14.72 14.77 25.46
C ALA A 304 -15.21 16.22 25.29
N LYS A 305 -15.59 16.61 24.07
CA LYS A 305 -16.12 17.95 23.72
C LYS A 305 -15.29 19.08 24.35
N PRO A 306 -13.97 19.14 24.09
CA PRO A 306 -13.13 20.21 24.61
C PRO A 306 -13.64 21.57 24.12
N VAL A 307 -13.46 22.61 24.92
CA VAL A 307 -13.79 23.99 24.53
C VAL A 307 -12.52 24.69 24.04
N ALA A 308 -12.54 25.13 22.79
CA ALA A 308 -11.45 25.88 22.19
C ALA A 308 -11.46 27.34 22.60
N GLU A 309 -10.32 27.83 23.06
CA GLU A 309 -10.13 29.24 23.36
C GLU A 309 -9.73 30.00 22.08
N PRO A 310 -10.36 31.14 21.76
CA PRO A 310 -9.89 32.01 20.68
C PRO A 310 -8.42 32.39 20.89
N GLY A 311 -7.62 32.33 19.83
CA GLY A 311 -6.18 32.60 19.94
C GLY A 311 -5.39 31.49 20.66
N SER A 312 -5.94 30.29 20.82
CA SER A 312 -5.17 29.10 21.22
C SER A 312 -4.67 28.30 20.01
N THR A 313 -3.70 27.43 20.25
CA THR A 313 -3.22 26.45 19.27
C THR A 313 -3.42 25.05 19.84
N MET A 314 -3.97 24.15 19.04
CA MET A 314 -4.13 22.74 19.41
C MET A 314 -3.61 21.83 18.30
N ARG A 315 -3.16 20.64 18.68
CA ARG A 315 -2.94 19.54 17.74
C ARG A 315 -4.25 18.77 17.62
N VAL A 316 -4.64 18.46 16.39
CA VAL A 316 -5.79 17.61 16.06
C VAL A 316 -5.26 16.34 15.38
N ASP A 317 -5.60 15.19 15.94
CA ASP A 317 -5.20 13.89 15.43
C ASP A 317 -6.33 13.25 14.63
N VAL A 318 -6.05 12.94 13.37
CA VAL A 318 -6.95 12.22 12.47
C VAL A 318 -6.43 10.79 12.29
N VAL A 319 -7.24 9.81 12.66
CA VAL A 319 -6.91 8.38 12.54
C VAL A 319 -7.43 7.85 11.21
N ILE A 320 -6.54 7.20 10.44
CA ILE A 320 -6.87 6.54 9.19
C ILE A 320 -6.70 5.05 9.38
N ARG A 321 -7.76 4.28 9.10
CA ARG A 321 -7.85 2.88 9.49
C ARG A 321 -8.13 1.96 8.30
N THR A 322 -7.36 0.88 8.11
CA THR A 322 -7.69 -0.16 7.12
C THR A 322 -8.66 -1.19 7.70
N LYS A 323 -9.68 -1.57 6.93
CA LYS A 323 -10.76 -2.47 7.40
C LYS A 323 -10.85 -3.75 6.58
N LYS A 324 -11.00 -3.62 5.26
CA LYS A 324 -11.24 -4.75 4.33
C LYS A 324 -10.13 -4.87 3.29
N VAL A 325 -8.89 -4.62 3.70
CA VAL A 325 -7.70 -4.70 2.83
C VAL A 325 -6.80 -5.83 3.31
N GLY A 326 -6.40 -6.70 2.38
CA GLY A 326 -5.53 -7.84 2.66
C GLY A 326 -4.04 -7.52 2.56
N HIS A 327 -3.65 -6.43 1.92
CA HIS A 327 -2.27 -5.97 1.75
C HIS A 327 -2.12 -4.53 2.28
N PHE A 328 -0.94 -3.93 2.14
CA PHE A 328 -0.74 -2.52 2.50
C PHE A 328 -1.75 -1.60 1.78
N PHE A 329 -2.19 -0.56 2.45
CA PHE A 329 -3.00 0.49 1.86
C PHE A 329 -2.19 1.79 1.79
N PRO A 330 -2.13 2.44 0.63
CA PRO A 330 -2.46 1.90 -0.68
C PRO A 330 -1.42 0.84 -1.15
N SER A 331 -1.65 0.16 -2.28
CA SER A 331 -0.73 -0.86 -2.84
C SER A 331 -0.56 -0.73 -4.35
N GLY A 332 0.33 -1.53 -4.93
CA GLY A 332 0.74 -1.46 -6.34
C GLY A 332 1.77 -0.36 -6.53
N THR A 333 1.67 0.42 -7.61
CA THR A 333 2.59 1.52 -7.91
C THR A 333 2.31 2.76 -7.07
N VAL A 334 2.63 2.65 -5.78
CA VAL A 334 2.45 3.66 -4.72
C VAL A 334 3.29 4.92 -4.88
N ASP A 335 4.17 4.93 -5.87
CA ASP A 335 4.95 6.06 -6.37
C ASP A 335 4.16 6.97 -7.34
N SER A 336 3.04 6.49 -7.87
CA SER A 336 2.40 7.12 -9.05
C SER A 336 1.04 7.78 -8.80
N PHE A 337 0.46 7.69 -7.60
CA PHE A 337 -0.86 8.22 -7.29
C PHE A 337 -0.84 9.25 -6.15
N ASP A 338 -1.90 10.06 -6.08
CA ASP A 338 -2.15 10.91 -4.91
C ASP A 338 -3.18 10.24 -4.02
N VAL A 339 -2.78 9.90 -2.80
CA VAL A 339 -3.67 9.51 -1.71
C VAL A 339 -3.32 10.40 -0.53
N TRP A 340 -4.26 11.22 -0.07
CA TRP A 340 -3.96 12.22 0.94
C TRP A 340 -5.11 12.45 1.89
N VAL A 341 -4.77 12.92 3.09
CA VAL A 341 -5.74 13.39 4.08
C VAL A 341 -5.93 14.88 3.87
N GLU A 342 -7.18 15.30 3.77
CA GLU A 342 -7.57 16.70 3.74
C GLU A 342 -8.31 17.03 5.03
N LEU A 343 -7.81 18.00 5.79
CA LEU A 343 -8.48 18.52 6.98
C LEU A 343 -8.89 19.97 6.72
N GLN A 344 -10.18 20.23 6.92
CA GLN A 344 -10.80 21.53 6.82
C GLN A 344 -11.38 21.90 8.19
N ALA A 345 -11.23 23.17 8.60
CA ALA A 345 -11.98 23.72 9.72
C ALA A 345 -12.61 25.06 9.33
N GLU A 346 -13.88 25.24 9.67
CA GLU A 346 -14.62 26.51 9.56
C GLU A 346 -15.20 26.92 10.89
N ASP A 347 -15.40 28.23 11.08
CA ASP A 347 -16.16 28.77 12.21
C ASP A 347 -17.67 28.70 11.98
N ALA A 348 -18.47 29.15 12.94
CA ALA A 348 -19.93 29.09 12.87
C ALA A 348 -20.55 29.95 11.77
N ASP A 349 -19.83 30.95 11.27
CA ASP A 349 -20.26 31.79 10.14
C ASP A 349 -19.91 31.13 8.79
N GLY A 350 -19.26 29.96 8.81
CA GLY A 350 -18.81 29.24 7.62
C GLY A 350 -17.50 29.79 7.05
N ARG A 351 -16.77 30.62 7.81
CA ARG A 351 -15.48 31.16 7.38
C ARG A 351 -14.39 30.08 7.58
N PRO A 352 -13.62 29.75 6.53
CA PRO A 352 -12.46 28.86 6.67
C PRO A 352 -11.45 29.41 7.67
N VAL A 353 -11.02 28.58 8.63
CA VAL A 353 -9.98 28.90 9.61
C VAL A 353 -8.77 27.97 9.53
N PHE A 354 -8.91 26.81 8.90
CA PHE A 354 -7.81 25.87 8.65
C PHE A 354 -8.07 25.06 7.38
N TRP A 355 -7.03 24.85 6.56
CA TRP A 355 -7.10 23.92 5.43
C TRP A 355 -5.75 23.30 5.12
N SER A 356 -5.64 21.98 5.26
CA SER A 356 -4.51 21.17 4.74
C SER A 356 -5.05 20.13 3.76
N GLY A 357 -4.26 19.77 2.74
CA GLY A 357 -4.69 18.87 1.67
C GLY A 357 -5.51 19.54 0.57
N ARG A 358 -5.37 20.86 0.39
CA ARG A 358 -6.03 21.62 -0.68
C ARG A 358 -5.50 21.17 -2.04
N VAL A 359 -6.41 20.98 -2.99
CA VAL A 359 -6.07 20.84 -4.41
C VAL A 359 -6.04 22.23 -5.03
N GLU A 360 -4.92 22.56 -5.68
CA GLU A 360 -4.72 23.83 -6.36
C GLU A 360 -5.60 23.96 -7.63
N ASP A 361 -5.57 25.12 -8.25
CA ASP A 361 -6.34 25.43 -9.48
C ASP A 361 -7.82 25.06 -9.37
N ASP A 362 -8.48 25.50 -8.30
CA ASP A 362 -9.91 25.23 -8.06
C ASP A 362 -10.32 23.74 -8.09
N GLY A 363 -9.39 22.85 -7.69
CA GLY A 363 -9.66 21.43 -7.53
C GLY A 363 -9.20 20.54 -8.68
N VAL A 364 -8.51 21.08 -9.69
CA VAL A 364 -7.98 20.29 -10.82
C VAL A 364 -6.46 20.09 -10.78
N GLY A 365 -5.74 20.94 -10.06
CA GLY A 365 -4.28 20.99 -10.05
C GLY A 365 -3.58 19.94 -9.16
N PRO A 366 -2.30 20.18 -8.81
CA PRO A 366 -1.61 19.37 -7.81
C PRO A 366 -2.26 19.52 -6.42
N VAL A 367 -2.05 18.52 -5.57
CA VAL A 367 -2.32 18.65 -4.14
C VAL A 367 -1.17 19.47 -3.54
N GLU A 368 -1.49 20.39 -2.64
CA GLU A 368 -0.49 21.21 -1.93
C GLU A 368 0.59 20.33 -1.26
N GLN A 369 1.83 20.82 -1.21
CA GLN A 369 3.00 19.99 -0.87
C GLN A 369 3.05 19.55 0.60
N GLY A 370 2.49 20.35 1.51
CA GLY A 370 2.44 20.09 2.95
C GLY A 370 1.28 19.17 3.36
N ALA A 371 0.56 18.57 2.41
CA ALA A 371 -0.51 17.61 2.71
C ALA A 371 0.04 16.30 3.27
N HIS A 372 -0.77 15.60 4.06
CA HIS A 372 -0.43 14.26 4.55
C HIS A 372 -0.64 13.22 3.44
N PHE A 373 0.43 12.57 2.95
CA PHE A 373 0.37 11.66 1.81
C PHE A 373 0.63 10.20 2.18
N TYR A 374 -0.18 9.30 1.62
CA TYR A 374 0.09 7.86 1.58
C TYR A 374 0.70 7.46 0.24
N ARG A 375 2.04 7.44 0.17
CA ARG A 375 2.81 7.12 -1.04
C ARG A 375 4.21 6.58 -0.73
N SER A 376 4.90 6.10 -1.76
CA SER A 376 6.36 5.90 -1.75
C SER A 376 7.02 7.02 -2.54
N TYR A 377 7.72 7.93 -1.86
CA TYR A 377 8.40 9.04 -2.50
C TYR A 377 9.80 8.59 -2.96
N MET A 378 9.95 8.27 -4.25
CA MET A 378 11.20 7.75 -4.80
C MET A 378 12.04 8.85 -5.44
N LEU A 379 13.36 8.73 -5.33
CA LEU A 379 14.33 9.65 -5.93
C LEU A 379 15.27 8.93 -6.90
N ASP A 380 15.70 9.64 -7.95
CA ASP A 380 16.74 9.20 -8.89
C ASP A 380 18.17 9.43 -8.36
N ALA A 381 19.20 9.18 -9.18
CA ALA A 381 20.60 9.33 -8.77
C ALA A 381 21.01 10.78 -8.44
N HIS A 382 20.31 11.79 -8.98
CA HIS A 382 20.54 13.20 -8.72
C HIS A 382 19.62 13.76 -7.62
N GLY A 383 18.77 12.91 -7.03
CA GLY A 383 17.82 13.33 -6.00
C GLY A 383 16.54 13.95 -6.54
N ASN A 384 16.26 13.82 -7.84
CA ASN A 384 15.00 14.26 -8.43
C ASN A 384 13.88 13.26 -8.13
N PRO A 385 12.63 13.72 -7.95
CA PRO A 385 11.48 12.81 -7.80
C PRO A 385 11.23 11.97 -9.06
N ILE A 386 10.83 10.71 -8.89
CA ILE A 386 10.40 9.84 -9.99
C ILE A 386 8.94 10.16 -10.39
N ASP A 387 8.69 11.34 -10.94
CA ASP A 387 7.36 11.83 -11.31
C ASP A 387 6.90 11.44 -12.73
N LYS A 388 7.82 10.96 -13.57
CA LYS A 388 7.61 10.45 -14.93
C LYS A 388 7.41 8.93 -14.99
N ARG A 389 7.43 8.28 -13.82
CA ARG A 389 7.22 6.83 -13.60
C ARG A 389 8.19 5.95 -14.41
N ASN A 390 9.45 6.38 -14.51
CA ASN A 390 10.54 5.49 -14.93
C ASN A 390 11.18 4.85 -13.70
N ALA A 391 10.66 3.68 -13.34
CA ALA A 391 11.09 2.97 -12.13
C ALA A 391 12.58 2.59 -12.15
N PHE A 392 13.23 2.47 -13.32
CA PHE A 392 14.64 2.10 -13.40
C PHE A 392 15.60 3.20 -12.94
N HIS A 393 15.13 4.45 -12.89
CA HIS A 393 15.89 5.56 -12.34
C HIS A 393 15.89 5.55 -10.81
N ALA A 394 14.97 4.84 -10.14
CA ALA A 394 14.87 4.85 -8.68
C ALA A 394 16.18 4.38 -8.03
N ARG A 395 16.67 5.16 -7.06
CA ARG A 395 17.87 4.87 -6.25
C ARG A 395 17.56 4.82 -4.77
N THR A 396 16.66 5.67 -4.29
CA THR A 396 16.32 5.70 -2.89
C THR A 396 14.86 6.08 -2.69
N VAL A 397 14.35 5.77 -1.50
CA VAL A 397 13.02 6.16 -1.06
C VAL A 397 13.21 7.22 0.01
N LEU A 398 12.72 8.44 -0.23
CA LEU A 398 12.77 9.51 0.76
C LEU A 398 11.91 9.14 1.97
N TYR A 399 10.70 8.66 1.73
CA TYR A 399 9.81 8.01 2.69
C TYR A 399 8.80 7.10 1.99
N ALA A 400 8.30 6.11 2.72
CA ALA A 400 7.15 5.29 2.32
C ALA A 400 6.14 5.27 3.46
N ARG A 401 4.96 5.85 3.25
CA ARG A 401 3.88 5.89 4.25
C ARG A 401 2.71 5.05 3.74
N LEU A 402 2.57 3.85 4.29
CA LEU A 402 1.57 2.86 3.91
C LEU A 402 1.01 2.22 5.18
N ILE A 403 -0.29 1.90 5.19
CA ILE A 403 -0.99 1.33 6.35
C ILE A 403 -1.14 -0.19 6.17
N PRO A 404 -0.63 -1.03 7.10
CA PRO A 404 -0.81 -2.48 7.02
C PRO A 404 -2.27 -2.95 7.04
N PRO A 405 -2.55 -4.20 6.62
CA PRO A 405 -3.85 -4.85 6.77
C PRO A 405 -4.32 -4.85 8.22
N GLY A 406 -5.53 -4.37 8.44
CA GLY A 406 -6.07 -4.31 9.79
C GLY A 406 -5.21 -3.47 10.74
N ALA A 407 -4.59 -2.39 10.24
CA ALA A 407 -3.83 -1.42 11.04
C ALA A 407 -4.34 0.01 10.81
N ALA A 408 -3.73 0.98 11.49
CA ALA A 408 -4.08 2.39 11.40
C ALA A 408 -2.81 3.26 11.33
N ASP A 409 -3.01 4.52 10.98
CA ASP A 409 -2.02 5.61 11.03
C ASP A 409 -2.69 6.87 11.62
N VAL A 410 -1.89 7.83 12.10
CA VAL A 410 -2.37 9.08 12.72
C VAL A 410 -1.76 10.28 12.01
N ALA A 411 -2.57 11.09 11.34
CA ALA A 411 -2.14 12.38 10.81
C ALA A 411 -2.33 13.47 11.88
N HIS A 412 -1.27 14.22 12.19
CA HIS A 412 -1.30 15.29 13.19
C HIS A 412 -1.40 16.65 12.52
N PHE A 413 -2.35 17.48 12.92
CA PHE A 413 -2.57 18.82 12.35
C PHE A 413 -2.46 19.88 13.44
N ARG A 414 -1.65 20.92 13.21
CA ARG A 414 -1.53 22.06 14.11
C ARG A 414 -2.53 23.14 13.73
N LEU A 415 -3.60 23.25 14.49
CA LEU A 415 -4.71 24.17 14.25
C LEU A 415 -4.60 25.37 15.20
N ARG A 416 -4.40 26.57 14.62
CA ARG A 416 -4.48 27.85 15.32
C ARG A 416 -5.91 28.38 15.24
N VAL A 417 -6.56 28.59 16.37
CA VAL A 417 -7.90 29.17 16.42
C VAL A 417 -7.80 30.70 16.30
N PRO A 418 -8.41 31.33 15.28
CA PRO A 418 -8.39 32.80 15.18
C PRO A 418 -9.02 33.48 16.40
N GLU A 419 -8.50 34.65 16.79
CA GLU A 419 -9.01 35.42 17.94
C GLU A 419 -10.47 35.86 17.76
N ASP A 420 -10.91 36.06 16.52
CA ASP A 420 -12.25 36.48 16.15
C ASP A 420 -13.17 35.32 15.73
N ALA A 421 -12.71 34.07 15.87
CA ALA A 421 -13.48 32.88 15.47
C ALA A 421 -14.75 32.72 16.31
N ARG A 422 -15.86 32.37 15.64
CA ARG A 422 -17.16 32.13 16.29
C ARG A 422 -17.45 30.64 16.42
N GLY A 423 -17.85 30.22 17.62
CA GLY A 423 -18.10 28.80 17.91
C GLY A 423 -19.45 28.29 17.40
N PRO A 424 -19.54 26.98 17.04
CA PRO A 424 -18.46 25.99 17.13
C PRO A 424 -17.51 26.03 15.93
N LEU A 425 -16.28 25.53 16.12
CA LEU A 425 -15.43 25.11 15.02
C LEU A 425 -15.95 23.79 14.46
N ARG A 426 -16.21 23.74 13.15
CA ARG A 426 -16.59 22.52 12.44
C ARG A 426 -15.38 21.98 11.70
N LEU A 427 -14.92 20.81 12.10
CA LEU A 427 -13.79 20.13 11.47
C LEU A 427 -14.32 19.03 10.56
N ARG A 428 -13.72 18.90 9.38
CA ARG A 428 -14.01 17.85 8.41
C ARG A 428 -12.71 17.25 7.88
N ALA A 429 -12.55 15.95 8.05
CA ALA A 429 -11.43 15.19 7.50
C ALA A 429 -11.93 14.29 6.36
N LYS A 430 -11.18 14.24 5.26
CA LYS A 430 -11.43 13.38 4.10
C LYS A 430 -10.17 12.61 3.76
N LEU A 431 -10.30 11.33 3.42
CA LEU A 431 -9.24 10.59 2.72
C LEU A 431 -9.58 10.57 1.23
N ASN A 432 -8.75 11.24 0.44
CA ASN A 432 -8.97 11.41 -0.99
C ASN A 432 -8.02 10.52 -1.80
N TYR A 433 -8.47 10.12 -2.99
CA TYR A 433 -7.74 9.25 -3.90
C TYR A 433 -7.80 9.75 -5.34
N ARG A 434 -6.64 9.89 -5.98
CA ARG A 434 -6.48 10.13 -7.42
C ARG A 434 -5.47 9.14 -8.01
N LYS A 435 -5.92 8.28 -8.94
CA LYS A 435 -5.14 7.12 -9.43
C LYS A 435 -3.79 7.47 -10.06
N PHE A 436 -3.64 8.64 -10.66
CA PHE A 436 -2.34 9.10 -11.13
C PHE A 436 -2.11 10.52 -10.64
N ALA A 437 -0.92 10.78 -10.12
CA ALA A 437 -0.53 12.10 -9.67
C ALA A 437 -0.73 13.12 -10.80
N HIS A 438 -1.01 14.38 -10.43
CA HIS A 438 -1.24 15.43 -11.42
C HIS A 438 -0.08 15.54 -12.42
N SER A 439 1.17 15.62 -11.93
CA SER A 439 2.38 15.70 -12.75
C SER A 439 2.52 14.53 -13.72
N TYR A 440 2.26 13.30 -13.26
CA TYR A 440 2.34 12.12 -14.11
C TYR A 440 1.26 12.12 -15.20
N THR A 441 0.07 12.66 -14.92
CA THR A 441 -0.99 12.82 -15.93
C THR A 441 -0.61 13.85 -16.99
N GLN A 442 -0.03 14.98 -16.58
CA GLN A 442 0.51 15.99 -17.50
C GLN A 442 1.59 15.37 -18.41
N PHE A 443 2.53 14.63 -17.82
CA PHE A 443 3.58 13.94 -18.56
C PHE A 443 3.05 12.88 -19.53
N ALA A 444 2.10 12.05 -19.08
CA ALA A 444 1.52 10.97 -19.88
C ALA A 444 0.87 11.47 -21.18
N TYR A 445 0.27 12.67 -21.16
CA TYR A 445 -0.48 13.21 -22.30
C TYR A 445 0.30 14.23 -23.13
N ALA A 446 1.04 15.14 -22.49
CA ALA A 446 1.67 16.27 -23.17
C ALA A 446 3.17 16.40 -22.89
N GLY A 447 3.77 15.50 -22.11
CA GLY A 447 5.17 15.59 -21.70
C GLY A 447 6.14 15.60 -22.88
N LYS A 448 6.72 16.77 -23.14
CA LYS A 448 7.81 17.00 -24.09
C LYS A 448 9.01 17.57 -23.36
N ALA A 449 10.13 16.86 -23.40
CA ALA A 449 11.37 17.35 -22.79
C ALA A 449 11.84 18.64 -23.50
N ASN A 450 12.26 19.61 -22.71
CA ASN A 450 12.95 20.79 -23.19
C ASN A 450 14.43 20.46 -23.49
N GLU A 451 15.13 21.32 -24.22
CA GLU A 451 16.56 21.17 -24.54
C GLU A 451 17.46 21.71 -23.40
N ASP A 452 17.05 21.48 -22.14
CA ASP A 452 17.75 21.87 -20.93
C ASP A 452 18.05 20.64 -20.06
N GLY A 453 19.12 20.67 -19.28
CA GLY A 453 19.45 19.59 -18.34
C GLY A 453 20.12 18.34 -18.97
N GLU A 454 20.69 17.51 -18.11
CA GLU A 454 21.27 16.21 -18.47
C GLU A 454 20.26 15.10 -18.20
N PHE A 455 20.34 13.99 -18.94
CA PHE A 455 19.56 12.80 -18.66
C PHE A 455 20.35 11.54 -19.00
N GLY A 456 20.03 10.45 -18.31
CA GLY A 456 20.75 9.19 -18.44
C GLY A 456 19.90 8.00 -18.03
N ARG A 457 20.57 6.87 -17.78
CA ARG A 457 19.89 5.62 -17.38
C ARG A 457 19.38 5.64 -15.94
N ASP A 458 19.79 6.64 -15.17
CA ASP A 458 19.63 6.70 -13.72
C ASP A 458 19.18 8.04 -13.18
N PHE A 459 18.99 9.05 -14.04
CA PHE A 459 18.47 10.37 -13.70
C PHE A 459 17.89 11.09 -14.93
N ASP A 460 17.08 12.13 -14.69
CA ASP A 460 16.64 13.06 -15.73
C ASP A 460 16.38 14.45 -15.15
N ASP A 461 17.31 15.39 -15.42
CA ASP A 461 17.28 16.78 -14.95
C ASP A 461 16.54 17.72 -15.91
N ARG A 462 16.04 17.21 -17.04
CA ARG A 462 15.36 18.03 -18.05
C ARG A 462 14.04 18.56 -17.52
N THR A 463 13.68 19.78 -17.90
CA THR A 463 12.32 20.27 -17.67
C THR A 463 11.40 19.80 -18.79
N PHE A 464 10.09 19.80 -18.53
CA PHE A 464 9.10 19.31 -19.48
C PHE A 464 8.03 20.36 -19.73
N ASP A 465 7.72 20.56 -21.02
CA ASP A 465 6.59 21.38 -21.47
C ASP A 465 5.34 20.50 -21.61
N TYR A 466 4.27 20.93 -20.94
CA TYR A 466 2.96 20.25 -20.93
C TYR A 466 1.89 21.00 -21.74
N SER A 467 2.31 21.90 -22.64
CA SER A 467 1.40 22.66 -23.49
C SER A 467 0.45 21.73 -24.27
N PRO A 468 -0.86 22.05 -24.39
CA PRO A 468 -1.82 21.21 -25.10
C PRO A 468 -1.44 20.87 -26.55
N GLN A 469 -0.61 21.70 -27.19
CA GLN A 469 -0.10 21.47 -28.54
C GLN A 469 0.86 20.27 -28.64
N ASN A 470 1.41 19.82 -27.51
CA ASN A 470 2.30 18.66 -27.44
C ASN A 470 1.55 17.33 -27.36
N ILE A 471 0.21 17.33 -27.24
CA ILE A 471 -0.59 16.11 -27.16
C ILE A 471 -0.52 15.34 -28.49
N PRO A 472 -0.02 14.08 -28.52
CA PRO A 472 0.06 13.31 -29.75
C PRO A 472 -1.32 12.97 -30.33
N ALA A 473 -1.45 12.97 -31.66
CA ALA A 473 -2.70 12.61 -32.32
C ALA A 473 -3.14 11.15 -32.06
N ASN A 474 -2.19 10.26 -31.75
CA ASN A 474 -2.41 8.84 -31.54
C ASN A 474 -2.45 8.43 -30.06
N VAL A 475 -2.78 9.33 -29.13
CA VAL A 475 -2.99 8.98 -27.71
C VAL A 475 -3.93 7.78 -27.56
N SER A 476 -3.58 6.87 -26.64
CA SER A 476 -4.40 5.71 -26.30
C SER A 476 -5.60 6.11 -25.41
N GLY A 477 -6.78 5.54 -25.68
CA GLY A 477 -8.03 5.91 -25.02
C GLY A 477 -8.94 6.78 -25.91
N LYS A 478 -10.06 7.25 -25.35
CA LYS A 478 -11.06 8.05 -26.09
C LYS A 478 -10.84 9.56 -25.95
N ILE A 479 -10.31 10.02 -24.82
CA ILE A 479 -9.90 11.42 -24.62
C ILE A 479 -8.53 11.62 -25.28
N LYS A 480 -8.48 12.43 -26.35
CA LYS A 480 -7.25 12.67 -27.15
C LYS A 480 -6.96 14.14 -27.42
N ASP A 481 -7.92 15.01 -27.13
CA ASP A 481 -7.92 16.45 -27.45
C ASP A 481 -7.40 17.33 -26.30
N ARG A 482 -7.23 16.76 -25.10
CA ARG A 482 -6.83 17.48 -23.89
C ARG A 482 -6.17 16.55 -22.89
N ILE A 483 -5.50 17.14 -21.90
CA ILE A 483 -5.04 16.42 -20.70
C ILE A 483 -6.27 16.17 -19.81
N PRO A 484 -6.56 14.91 -19.42
CA PRO A 484 -7.76 14.60 -18.66
C PRO A 484 -7.64 15.05 -17.20
N GLU A 485 -8.68 15.71 -16.70
CA GLU A 485 -8.88 15.96 -15.26
C GLU A 485 -9.36 14.67 -14.60
N LEU A 486 -8.42 13.91 -14.04
CA LEU A 486 -8.73 12.62 -13.42
C LEU A 486 -9.63 12.77 -12.18
N PRO A 487 -10.58 11.85 -11.97
CA PRO A 487 -11.50 11.94 -10.84
C PRO A 487 -10.78 11.75 -9.50
N ILE A 488 -11.09 12.64 -8.55
CA ILE A 488 -10.78 12.49 -7.13
C ILE A 488 -11.95 11.80 -6.45
N VAL A 489 -11.66 10.72 -5.73
CA VAL A 489 -12.63 9.94 -4.96
C VAL A 489 -12.37 10.14 -3.47
N THR A 490 -13.34 10.69 -2.74
CA THR A 490 -13.32 10.68 -1.27
C THR A 490 -13.71 9.29 -0.79
N MET A 491 -12.74 8.56 -0.23
CA MET A 491 -12.89 7.17 0.18
C MET A 491 -13.64 7.04 1.51
N ALA A 492 -13.36 7.95 2.43
CA ALA A 492 -13.96 8.04 3.75
C ALA A 492 -13.89 9.49 4.25
N GLU A 493 -14.80 9.84 5.15
CA GLU A 493 -14.86 11.17 5.76
C GLU A 493 -15.32 11.09 7.21
N SER A 494 -14.93 12.09 8.01
CA SER A 494 -15.40 12.30 9.37
C SER A 494 -15.61 13.79 9.62
N GLN A 495 -16.54 14.11 10.54
CA GLN A 495 -16.83 15.47 10.98
C GLN A 495 -16.98 15.51 12.50
N VAL A 496 -16.50 16.58 13.12
CA VAL A 496 -16.68 16.85 14.54
C VAL A 496 -16.82 18.36 14.77
N GLU A 497 -17.58 18.73 15.79
CA GLU A 497 -17.70 20.11 16.23
C GLU A 497 -16.96 20.29 17.56
N ILE A 498 -16.14 21.34 17.64
CA ILE A 498 -15.44 21.76 18.85
C ILE A 498 -16.04 23.11 19.27
N PRO A 499 -16.72 23.20 20.43
CA PRO A 499 -17.19 24.47 20.97
C PRO A 499 -16.07 25.50 21.08
N ILE A 500 -16.37 26.78 20.88
CA ILE A 500 -15.44 27.89 21.21
C ILE A 500 -16.00 28.62 22.43
N GLY A 501 -15.14 28.97 23.39
CA GLY A 501 -15.53 29.73 24.57
C GLY A 501 -14.33 30.23 25.38
N ASP A 502 -14.62 31.01 26.42
CA ASP A 502 -13.61 31.64 27.29
C ASP A 502 -13.15 30.74 28.46
N SER A 503 -13.52 29.46 28.44
CA SER A 503 -13.16 28.49 29.49
C SER A 503 -11.91 27.72 29.09
N GLU A 504 -11.02 27.51 30.07
CA GLU A 504 -9.81 26.69 29.92
C GLU A 504 -10.13 25.31 29.34
N MET A 505 -9.37 24.91 28.33
CA MET A 505 -9.60 23.65 27.62
C MET A 505 -9.30 22.46 28.54
N GLU A 506 -10.30 21.65 28.86
CA GLU A 506 -10.12 20.40 29.62
C GLU A 506 -9.54 19.30 28.71
N TRP A 507 -8.28 18.96 28.92
CA TRP A 507 -7.56 17.91 28.20
C TRP A 507 -7.75 16.52 28.84
N ALA A 508 -9.00 16.08 28.96
CA ALA A 508 -9.33 14.82 29.64
C ALA A 508 -9.85 13.74 28.67
N PRO A 509 -9.29 12.51 28.71
CA PRO A 509 -9.83 11.40 27.95
C PRO A 509 -11.18 10.96 28.53
N LYS A 510 -12.10 10.55 27.67
CA LYS A 510 -13.34 9.86 28.04
C LYS A 510 -13.26 8.42 27.54
N VAL A 511 -13.59 7.50 28.44
CA VAL A 511 -13.40 6.06 28.24
C VAL A 511 -14.75 5.38 28.35
N ASP A 512 -15.38 5.17 27.19
CA ASP A 512 -16.65 4.47 27.06
C ASP A 512 -16.43 3.12 26.39
N ALA A 513 -17.22 2.11 26.78
CA ALA A 513 -17.08 0.75 26.28
C ALA A 513 -17.28 0.65 24.76
N GLU A 514 -18.09 1.52 24.16
CA GLU A 514 -18.36 1.56 22.72
C GLU A 514 -17.20 2.12 21.89
N ASP A 515 -16.33 2.94 22.51
CA ASP A 515 -15.25 3.66 21.83
C ASP A 515 -13.90 2.90 21.90
N TYR A 516 -13.86 1.68 22.47
CA TYR A 516 -12.62 0.90 22.63
C TYR A 516 -11.89 0.65 21.30
N VAL A 517 -12.61 0.47 20.18
CA VAL A 517 -12.00 0.28 18.86
C VAL A 517 -11.26 1.54 18.41
N ARG A 518 -11.80 2.73 18.70
CA ARG A 518 -11.20 4.00 18.31
C ARG A 518 -9.91 4.25 19.09
N TRP A 519 -9.93 4.00 20.40
CA TRP A 519 -8.72 4.00 21.23
C TRP A 519 -7.69 2.97 20.75
N ASN A 520 -8.13 1.77 20.37
CA ASN A 520 -7.25 0.74 19.84
C ASN A 520 -6.63 1.14 18.50
N ASP A 521 -7.40 1.74 17.58
CA ASP A 521 -6.91 2.21 16.29
C ASP A 521 -5.94 3.37 16.45
N TYR A 522 -6.22 4.32 17.35
CA TYR A 522 -5.28 5.38 17.71
C TYR A 522 -3.97 4.81 18.27
N GLY A 523 -4.04 3.87 19.21
CA GLY A 523 -2.87 3.20 19.77
C GLY A 523 -2.06 2.42 18.73
N ILE A 524 -2.73 1.78 17.76
CA ILE A 524 -2.06 1.08 16.65
C ILE A 524 -1.28 2.06 15.77
N GLY A 525 -1.91 3.18 15.41
CA GLY A 525 -1.25 4.20 14.58
C GLY A 525 -0.01 4.77 15.28
N LEU A 526 -0.15 5.16 16.55
CA LEU A 526 0.98 5.65 17.36
C LEU A 526 2.10 4.61 17.50
N LEU A 527 1.75 3.33 17.69
CA LEU A 527 2.72 2.24 17.82
C LEU A 527 3.55 2.08 16.54
N LEU A 528 2.89 2.16 15.37
CA LEU A 528 3.55 2.05 14.06
C LEU A 528 4.38 3.30 13.70
N GLN A 529 4.03 4.46 14.26
CA GLN A 529 4.82 5.69 14.16
C GLN A 529 6.00 5.75 15.14
N GLY A 530 6.07 4.84 16.11
CA GLY A 530 7.12 4.81 17.14
C GLY A 530 6.84 5.67 18.37
N ASP A 531 5.64 6.25 18.51
CA ASP A 531 5.17 6.86 19.77
C ASP A 531 4.69 5.75 20.73
N ILE A 532 5.66 5.06 21.32
CA ILE A 532 5.40 3.86 22.14
C ILE A 532 4.64 4.23 23.41
N ARG A 533 4.92 5.39 24.01
CA ARG A 533 4.24 5.85 25.22
C ARG A 533 2.81 6.30 24.94
N GLY A 534 2.58 7.03 23.84
CA GLY A 534 1.23 7.37 23.39
C GLY A 534 0.42 6.11 23.04
N ALA A 535 1.05 5.13 22.38
CA ALA A 535 0.42 3.84 22.10
C ALA A 535 0.03 3.07 23.37
N GLN A 536 0.95 2.97 24.34
CA GLN A 536 0.69 2.33 25.62
C GLN A 536 -0.51 2.99 26.32
N PHE A 537 -0.51 4.32 26.43
CA PHE A 537 -1.60 5.07 27.03
C PHE A 537 -2.94 4.79 26.35
N ALA A 538 -2.97 4.81 25.01
CA ALA A 538 -4.18 4.52 24.25
C ALA A 538 -4.67 3.08 24.48
N PHE A 539 -3.78 2.09 24.51
CA PHE A 539 -4.13 0.70 24.79
C PHE A 539 -4.60 0.47 26.24
N GLU A 540 -4.09 1.21 27.22
CA GLU A 540 -4.62 1.19 28.59
C GLU A 540 -6.06 1.70 28.65
N ARG A 541 -6.43 2.71 27.85
CA ARG A 541 -7.84 3.12 27.71
C ARG A 541 -8.70 2.00 27.10
N VAL A 542 -8.14 1.14 26.25
CA VAL A 542 -8.83 -0.05 25.74
C VAL A 542 -9.09 -1.06 26.87
N THR A 543 -8.12 -1.31 27.75
CA THR A 543 -8.29 -2.26 28.86
C THR A 543 -9.26 -1.74 29.92
N GLU A 544 -9.34 -0.42 30.11
CA GLU A 544 -10.35 0.24 30.95
C GLU A 544 -11.75 0.15 30.33
N ALA A 545 -11.89 0.49 29.04
CA ALA A 545 -13.16 0.45 28.32
C ALA A 545 -13.72 -0.98 28.21
N LYS A 546 -12.84 -1.97 28.01
CA LYS A 546 -13.21 -3.36 27.77
C LYS A 546 -12.27 -4.35 28.47
N PRO A 547 -12.44 -4.57 29.79
CA PRO A 547 -11.52 -5.42 30.58
C PRO A 547 -11.49 -6.90 30.19
N ASP A 548 -12.53 -7.39 29.50
CA ASP A 548 -12.68 -8.77 29.02
C ASP A 548 -12.17 -8.97 27.58
N PHE A 549 -11.52 -7.97 26.99
CA PHE A 549 -10.94 -8.05 25.65
C PHE A 549 -9.44 -8.37 25.72
N ALA A 550 -9.09 -9.63 25.43
CA ALA A 550 -7.70 -10.11 25.52
C ALA A 550 -6.71 -9.27 24.69
N ASP A 551 -7.11 -8.78 23.52
CA ASP A 551 -6.25 -7.97 22.65
C ASP A 551 -5.90 -6.60 23.22
N GLY A 552 -6.78 -6.00 24.02
CA GLY A 552 -6.46 -4.75 24.70
C GLY A 552 -5.23 -4.91 25.59
N TRP A 553 -5.23 -5.98 26.41
CA TRP A 553 -4.10 -6.34 27.26
C TRP A 553 -2.86 -6.73 26.45
N LEU A 554 -3.05 -7.51 25.38
CA LEU A 554 -1.96 -7.88 24.47
C LEU A 554 -1.29 -6.65 23.83
N ASN A 555 -2.06 -5.65 23.43
CA ASN A 555 -1.53 -4.47 22.76
C ASN A 555 -0.74 -3.58 23.72
N VAL A 556 -1.13 -3.49 25.00
CA VAL A 556 -0.27 -2.87 26.03
C VAL A 556 1.06 -3.62 26.13
N ALA A 557 1.02 -4.96 26.22
CA ALA A 557 2.24 -5.77 26.26
C ALA A 557 3.11 -5.58 25.00
N ARG A 558 2.49 -5.46 23.83
CA ARG A 558 3.18 -5.23 22.56
C ARG A 558 3.94 -3.91 22.55
N ALA A 559 3.34 -2.82 23.05
CA ALA A 559 4.01 -1.54 23.21
C ALA A 559 5.22 -1.65 24.16
N LEU A 560 5.03 -2.26 25.33
CA LEU A 560 6.11 -2.46 26.31
C LEU A 560 7.25 -3.34 25.78
N ILE A 561 6.94 -4.42 25.04
CA ILE A 561 7.95 -5.27 24.38
C ILE A 561 8.74 -4.46 23.35
N GLN A 562 8.08 -3.60 22.57
CA GLN A 562 8.75 -2.74 21.58
C GLN A 562 9.64 -1.67 22.24
N GLU A 563 9.30 -1.20 23.44
CA GLU A 563 10.17 -0.35 24.26
C GLU A 563 11.33 -1.11 24.93
N GLY A 564 11.28 -2.45 24.93
CA GLY A 564 12.23 -3.31 25.63
C GLY A 564 11.91 -3.54 27.11
N GLN A 565 10.75 -3.08 27.60
CA GLN A 565 10.26 -3.29 28.96
C GLN A 565 9.57 -4.66 29.13
N THR A 566 10.28 -5.75 28.83
CA THR A 566 9.70 -7.12 28.81
C THR A 566 9.20 -7.60 30.17
N THR A 567 9.83 -7.18 31.28
CA THR A 567 9.37 -7.50 32.64
C THR A 567 8.02 -6.86 32.94
N GLU A 568 7.81 -5.61 32.53
CA GLU A 568 6.54 -4.89 32.72
C GLU A 568 5.44 -5.43 31.81
N ALA A 569 5.79 -5.98 30.64
CA ALA A 569 4.85 -6.59 29.71
C ALA A 569 4.22 -7.90 30.22
N ARG A 570 4.91 -8.65 31.09
CA ARG A 570 4.48 -9.96 31.58
C ARG A 570 3.07 -9.99 32.19
N PRO A 571 2.71 -9.15 33.18
CA PRO A 571 1.36 -9.17 33.76
C PRO A 571 0.25 -8.95 32.73
N TYR A 572 0.51 -8.16 31.68
CA TYR A 572 -0.44 -7.93 30.60
C TYR A 572 -0.62 -9.18 29.71
N ILE A 573 0.46 -9.90 29.40
CA ILE A 573 0.39 -11.20 28.71
C ILE A 573 -0.36 -12.24 29.55
N GLU A 574 -0.06 -12.34 30.84
CA GLU A 574 -0.76 -13.27 31.76
C GLU A 574 -2.26 -12.96 31.83
N LYS A 575 -2.62 -11.68 31.91
CA LYS A 575 -4.02 -11.24 31.88
C LYS A 575 -4.69 -11.57 30.55
N ALA A 576 -4.03 -11.35 29.42
CA ALA A 576 -4.54 -11.69 28.10
C ALA A 576 -4.80 -13.21 27.96
N LEU A 577 -3.85 -14.05 28.40
CA LEU A 577 -3.99 -15.50 28.42
C LEU A 577 -5.11 -15.99 29.35
N ALA A 578 -5.31 -15.32 30.49
CA ALA A 578 -6.38 -15.66 31.41
C ALA A 578 -7.78 -15.38 30.84
N ILE A 579 -7.89 -14.42 29.92
CA ILE A 579 -9.13 -14.11 29.19
C ILE A 579 -9.32 -15.07 28.02
N ASP A 580 -8.30 -15.24 27.18
CA ASP A 580 -8.33 -16.14 26.04
C ASP A 580 -6.95 -16.73 25.74
N SER A 581 -6.72 -17.96 26.22
CA SER A 581 -5.47 -18.67 26.01
C SER A 581 -5.32 -19.28 24.61
N SER A 582 -6.36 -19.22 23.77
CA SER A 582 -6.36 -19.82 22.44
C SER A 582 -5.74 -18.92 21.37
N LEU A 583 -5.53 -17.63 21.66
CA LEU A 583 -5.01 -16.68 20.68
C LEU A 583 -3.51 -16.87 20.45
N ALA A 584 -3.13 -17.40 19.28
CA ALA A 584 -1.73 -17.60 18.89
C ALA A 584 -0.86 -16.33 19.03
N ARG A 585 -1.40 -15.15 18.71
CA ARG A 585 -0.68 -13.88 18.86
C ARG A 585 -0.18 -13.63 20.28
N ILE A 586 -0.92 -14.04 21.30
CA ILE A 586 -0.47 -13.91 22.70
C ILE A 586 0.75 -14.80 22.94
N HIS A 587 0.73 -16.04 22.44
CA HIS A 587 1.87 -16.96 22.53
C HIS A 587 3.09 -16.46 21.76
N PHE A 588 2.90 -15.79 20.61
CA PHE A 588 4.01 -15.16 19.90
C PHE A 588 4.70 -14.09 20.76
N PHE A 589 3.94 -13.16 21.35
CA PHE A 589 4.52 -12.10 22.18
C PHE A 589 5.06 -12.63 23.52
N LYS A 590 4.45 -13.68 24.08
CA LYS A 590 5.02 -14.44 25.21
C LYS A 590 6.38 -15.03 24.86
N ALA A 591 6.53 -15.66 23.70
CA ALA A 591 7.80 -16.19 23.23
C ALA A 591 8.88 -15.11 23.11
N MET A 592 8.51 -13.88 22.72
CA MET A 592 9.44 -12.76 22.66
C MET A 592 9.94 -12.32 24.04
N ILE A 593 9.07 -12.34 25.06
CA ILE A 593 9.47 -12.11 26.47
C ILE A 593 10.41 -13.23 26.95
N GLU A 594 10.02 -14.49 26.75
CA GLU A 594 10.81 -15.67 27.17
C GLU A 594 12.19 -15.69 26.51
N LYS A 595 12.26 -15.33 25.22
CA LYS A 595 13.51 -15.15 24.49
C LYS A 595 14.38 -14.05 25.10
N ALA A 596 13.81 -12.89 25.45
CA ALA A 596 14.56 -11.79 26.05
C ALA A 596 15.13 -12.17 27.43
N GLU A 597 14.48 -13.12 28.11
CA GLU A 597 14.91 -13.67 29.41
C GLU A 597 15.90 -14.83 29.28
N GLY A 598 16.13 -15.31 28.06
CA GLY A 598 17.02 -16.44 27.78
C GLY A 598 16.38 -17.82 27.97
N ASP A 599 15.07 -17.91 28.24
CA ASP A 599 14.34 -19.18 28.31
C ASP A 599 13.91 -19.63 26.91
N TYR A 600 14.88 -20.13 26.15
CA TYR A 600 14.64 -20.57 24.77
C TYR A 600 13.75 -21.80 24.68
N THR A 601 13.75 -22.67 25.69
CA THR A 601 12.87 -23.85 25.73
C THR A 601 11.40 -23.42 25.86
N ALA A 602 11.09 -22.49 26.76
CA ALA A 602 9.74 -21.95 26.88
C ALA A 602 9.33 -21.16 25.62
N ALA A 603 10.24 -20.34 25.09
CA ALA A 603 9.99 -19.57 23.86
C ALA A 603 9.66 -20.47 22.66
N LEU A 604 10.41 -21.58 22.47
CA LEU A 604 10.13 -22.58 21.43
C LEU A 604 8.77 -23.26 21.66
N ALA A 605 8.40 -23.57 22.90
CA ALA A 605 7.09 -24.15 23.20
C ALA A 605 5.93 -23.20 22.88
N SER A 606 6.08 -21.91 23.23
CA SER A 606 5.13 -20.85 22.90
C SER A 606 5.02 -20.65 21.37
N LEU A 607 6.14 -20.61 20.64
CA LEU A 607 6.14 -20.57 19.18
C LEU A 607 5.52 -21.83 18.55
N GLY A 608 5.64 -22.99 19.20
CA GLY A 608 4.96 -24.21 18.79
C GLY A 608 3.43 -24.12 18.86
N GLU A 609 2.86 -23.33 19.78
CA GLU A 609 1.42 -23.01 19.78
C GLU A 609 1.04 -22.10 18.61
N VAL A 610 1.90 -21.12 18.29
CA VAL A 610 1.71 -20.27 17.11
C VAL A 610 1.69 -21.11 15.84
N GLU A 611 2.68 -22.00 15.68
CA GLU A 611 2.84 -22.84 14.49
C GLU A 611 1.65 -23.81 14.30
N ARG A 612 1.08 -24.34 15.38
CA ARG A 612 -0.12 -25.21 15.31
C ARG A 612 -1.28 -24.55 14.59
N GLN A 613 -1.47 -23.25 14.79
CA GLN A 613 -2.56 -22.48 14.19
C GLN A 613 -2.14 -21.83 12.86
N TYR A 614 -0.89 -21.38 12.77
CA TYR A 614 -0.34 -20.65 11.64
C TYR A 614 0.96 -21.30 11.13
N PRO A 615 0.89 -22.47 10.49
CA PRO A 615 2.06 -23.25 10.08
C PRO A 615 2.88 -22.60 8.96
N LYS A 616 2.31 -21.59 8.31
CA LYS A 616 2.95 -20.76 7.27
C LYS A 616 3.24 -19.33 7.76
N ASP A 617 3.18 -19.01 9.06
CA ASP A 617 3.64 -17.67 9.51
C ASP A 617 5.16 -17.56 9.37
N ARG A 618 5.64 -16.85 8.34
CA ARG A 618 7.08 -16.74 8.05
C ARG A 618 7.88 -16.13 9.20
N VAL A 619 7.28 -15.23 9.99
CA VAL A 619 7.97 -14.54 11.09
C VAL A 619 8.12 -15.47 12.30
N ALA A 620 7.10 -16.24 12.64
CA ALA A 620 7.17 -17.25 13.70
C ALA A 620 8.16 -18.38 13.34
N LEU A 621 8.17 -18.83 12.08
CA LEU A 621 9.16 -19.78 11.58
C LEU A 621 10.59 -19.22 11.68
N ASN A 622 10.80 -17.97 11.27
CA ASN A 622 12.09 -17.28 11.42
C ASN A 622 12.52 -17.13 12.89
N GLN A 623 11.62 -16.78 13.81
CA GLN A 623 11.96 -16.72 15.23
C GLN A 623 12.34 -18.10 15.78
N THR A 624 11.63 -19.15 15.37
CA THR A 624 11.95 -20.54 15.75
C THR A 624 13.34 -20.94 15.26
N ALA A 625 13.64 -20.70 13.98
CA ALA A 625 14.97 -20.95 13.42
C ALA A 625 16.08 -20.18 14.16
N ARG A 626 15.83 -18.92 14.51
CA ARG A 626 16.79 -18.09 15.25
C ARG A 626 17.05 -18.61 16.67
N LEU A 627 16.03 -19.11 17.37
CA LEU A 627 16.21 -19.74 18.68
C LEU A 627 17.00 -21.05 18.56
N LEU A 628 16.69 -21.90 17.58
CA LEU A 628 17.43 -23.13 17.30
C LEU A 628 18.90 -22.85 16.97
N PHE A 629 19.17 -21.79 16.19
CA PHE A 629 20.53 -21.32 15.92
C PHE A 629 21.27 -20.92 17.21
N LEU A 630 20.62 -20.20 18.14
CA LEU A 630 21.20 -19.81 19.42
C LEU A 630 21.50 -21.03 20.31
N GLU A 631 20.70 -22.09 20.21
CA GLU A 631 20.95 -23.41 20.83
C GLU A 631 21.98 -24.26 20.07
N ARG A 632 22.57 -23.74 18.98
CA ARG A 632 23.51 -24.44 18.07
C ARG A 632 22.91 -25.67 17.37
N ARG A 633 21.59 -25.75 17.26
CA ARG A 633 20.84 -26.79 16.55
C ARG A 633 20.68 -26.40 15.08
N TYR A 634 21.80 -26.32 14.37
CA TYR A 634 21.89 -25.71 13.03
C TYR A 634 21.05 -26.45 11.96
N ASP A 635 21.06 -27.79 11.95
CA ASP A 635 20.29 -28.56 10.98
C ASP A 635 18.78 -28.35 11.14
N GLU A 636 18.29 -28.28 12.37
CA GLU A 636 16.88 -28.02 12.65
C GLU A 636 16.50 -26.58 12.28
N ALA A 637 17.38 -25.60 12.57
CA ALA A 637 17.19 -24.23 12.15
C ALA A 637 17.06 -24.12 10.63
N LEU A 638 17.95 -24.79 9.87
CA LEU A 638 17.90 -24.83 8.41
C LEU A 638 16.61 -25.46 7.87
N GLY A 639 16.05 -26.48 8.55
CA GLY A 639 14.74 -27.04 8.19
C GLY A 639 13.58 -26.05 8.31
N TYR A 640 13.61 -25.20 9.34
CA TYR A 640 12.66 -24.09 9.47
C TYR A 640 12.89 -22.98 8.42
N LEU A 641 14.15 -22.65 8.12
CA LEU A 641 14.51 -21.64 7.13
C LEU A 641 14.12 -22.05 5.70
N ASP A 642 14.20 -23.34 5.35
CA ASP A 642 13.68 -23.87 4.07
C ASP A 642 12.17 -23.63 3.92
N ARG A 643 11.40 -23.77 5.01
CA ARG A 643 9.96 -23.45 5.00
C ARG A 643 9.70 -21.96 4.80
N VAL A 644 10.54 -21.09 5.38
CA VAL A 644 10.46 -19.64 5.15
C VAL A 644 10.77 -19.32 3.69
N ALA A 645 11.84 -19.88 3.12
CA ALA A 645 12.24 -19.63 1.73
C ALA A 645 11.20 -20.05 0.68
N ARG A 646 10.36 -21.06 0.99
CA ARG A 646 9.22 -21.45 0.13
C ARG A 646 8.08 -20.43 0.14
N ILE A 647 7.97 -19.64 1.20
CA ILE A 647 6.93 -18.60 1.34
C ILE A 647 7.47 -17.29 0.76
N ASP A 648 8.64 -16.86 1.22
CA ASP A 648 9.33 -15.65 0.81
C ASP A 648 10.82 -15.98 0.55
N PRO A 649 11.19 -16.19 -0.72
CA PRO A 649 12.58 -16.50 -1.10
C PRO A 649 13.52 -15.29 -0.98
N GLU A 650 13.02 -14.12 -0.60
CA GLU A 650 13.76 -12.87 -0.48
C GLU A 650 13.89 -12.42 0.98
N ASP A 651 13.46 -13.25 1.94
CA ASP A 651 13.46 -12.91 3.36
C ASP A 651 14.90 -12.72 3.88
N LEU A 652 15.22 -11.48 4.21
CA LEU A 652 16.57 -11.06 4.60
C LEU A 652 17.05 -11.78 5.88
N GLN A 653 16.17 -11.92 6.88
CA GLN A 653 16.51 -12.56 8.14
C GLN A 653 16.75 -14.06 7.96
N MET A 654 16.01 -14.68 7.05
CA MET A 654 16.20 -16.09 6.69
C MET A 654 17.60 -16.32 6.11
N HIS A 655 18.00 -15.55 5.09
CA HIS A 655 19.34 -15.67 4.49
C HIS A 655 20.47 -15.39 5.49
N TYR A 656 20.31 -14.37 6.34
CA TYR A 656 21.29 -14.07 7.39
C TYR A 656 21.45 -15.23 8.37
N THR A 657 20.34 -15.81 8.84
CA THR A 657 20.37 -16.92 9.80
C THR A 657 20.90 -18.20 9.16
N ALA A 658 20.54 -18.47 7.89
CA ALA A 658 21.04 -19.61 7.13
C ALA A 658 22.56 -19.53 6.92
N MET A 659 23.07 -18.36 6.53
CA MET A 659 24.50 -18.07 6.44
C MET A 659 25.23 -18.43 7.74
N LEU A 660 24.70 -17.99 8.89
CA LEU A 660 25.31 -18.28 10.19
C LEU A 660 25.24 -19.78 10.56
N CYS A 661 24.14 -20.46 10.23
CA CYS A 661 24.01 -21.91 10.43
C CYS A 661 25.05 -22.69 9.61
N TYR A 662 25.21 -22.36 8.32
CA TYR A 662 26.19 -23.03 7.46
C TYR A 662 27.63 -22.77 7.91
N ARG A 663 27.95 -21.56 8.37
CA ARG A 663 29.25 -21.28 9.02
C ARG A 663 29.46 -22.14 10.27
N GLY A 664 28.42 -22.30 11.09
CA GLY A 664 28.43 -23.17 12.28
C GLY A 664 28.65 -24.65 11.96
N LEU A 665 28.17 -25.10 10.79
CA LEU A 665 28.36 -26.45 10.26
C LEU A 665 29.67 -26.65 9.48
N GLY A 666 30.40 -25.58 9.18
CA GLY A 666 31.61 -25.62 8.33
C GLY A 666 31.34 -25.75 6.84
N ASP A 667 30.09 -25.55 6.38
CA ASP A 667 29.71 -25.54 4.95
C ASP A 667 29.94 -24.15 4.36
N GLN A 668 31.19 -23.87 3.99
CA GLN A 668 31.61 -22.55 3.51
C GLN A 668 30.94 -22.15 2.19
N GLU A 669 30.72 -23.10 1.27
CA GLU A 669 30.09 -22.85 -0.02
C GLU A 669 28.65 -22.33 0.15
N LYS A 670 27.85 -23.01 0.96
CA LYS A 670 26.48 -22.56 1.22
C LYS A 670 26.45 -21.29 2.06
N ALA A 671 27.37 -21.11 3.00
CA ALA A 671 27.48 -19.86 3.74
C ALA A 671 27.73 -18.66 2.82
N GLU A 672 28.65 -18.78 1.85
CA GLU A 672 28.94 -17.73 0.87
C GLU A 672 27.73 -17.45 -0.04
N ARG A 673 27.00 -18.50 -0.44
CA ARG A 673 25.74 -18.35 -1.19
C ARG A 673 24.71 -17.53 -0.42
N GLU A 674 24.44 -17.90 0.82
CA GLU A 674 23.44 -17.19 1.65
C GLU A 674 23.89 -15.77 1.99
N GLN A 675 25.19 -15.55 2.16
CA GLN A 675 25.75 -14.21 2.32
C GLN A 675 25.49 -13.34 1.09
N ALA A 676 25.76 -13.87 -0.12
CA ALA A 676 25.52 -13.13 -1.36
C ALA A 676 24.03 -12.78 -1.56
N LEU A 677 23.11 -13.65 -1.13
CA LEU A 677 21.67 -13.39 -1.17
C LEU A 677 21.24 -12.36 -0.11
N PHE A 678 21.76 -12.46 1.11
CA PHE A 678 21.57 -11.46 2.14
C PHE A 678 22.04 -10.07 1.67
N GLU A 679 23.24 -9.98 1.11
CA GLU A 679 23.79 -8.72 0.56
C GLU A 679 22.99 -8.21 -0.65
N ARG A 680 22.47 -9.11 -1.50
CA ARG A 680 21.61 -8.74 -2.62
C ARG A 680 20.31 -8.09 -2.15
N PHE A 681 19.64 -8.66 -1.15
CA PHE A 681 18.32 -8.18 -0.68
C PHE A 681 18.39 -7.10 0.40
N LYS A 682 19.57 -6.84 0.98
CA LYS A 682 19.78 -5.77 1.96
C LYS A 682 19.56 -4.41 1.29
N ALA A 683 18.83 -3.52 1.97
CA ALA A 683 18.67 -2.13 1.54
C ALA A 683 20.01 -1.36 1.58
N ASP A 684 20.19 -0.39 0.69
CA ASP A 684 21.39 0.45 0.66
C ASP A 684 21.30 1.59 1.67
N GLU A 685 22.08 1.45 2.74
CA GLU A 685 22.20 2.43 3.82
C GLU A 685 22.92 3.71 3.36
N ASP A 686 23.78 3.65 2.34
CA ASP A 686 24.53 4.79 1.80
C ASP A 686 23.66 5.70 0.92
N SER A 687 22.49 5.21 0.49
CA SER A 687 21.53 5.96 -0.32
C SER A 687 20.95 7.20 0.38
N GLN A 688 21.16 7.34 1.70
CA GLN A 688 20.78 8.54 2.46
C GLN A 688 21.46 9.82 1.96
N VAL A 689 22.63 9.72 1.32
CA VAL A 689 23.32 10.87 0.72
C VAL A 689 22.45 11.51 -0.37
N ILE A 690 21.80 10.70 -1.21
CA ILE A 690 20.92 11.17 -2.29
C ILE A 690 19.73 11.94 -1.71
N THR A 691 19.12 11.43 -0.63
CA THR A 691 18.01 12.12 0.03
C THR A 691 18.40 13.45 0.68
N ALA A 692 19.70 13.71 0.92
CA ALA A 692 20.14 14.86 1.69
C ALA A 692 19.89 16.19 0.98
N GLU A 693 20.02 16.21 -0.35
CA GLU A 693 19.75 17.41 -1.15
C GLU A 693 18.28 17.79 -1.09
N ARG A 694 17.39 16.83 -1.41
CA ARG A 694 15.93 17.04 -1.37
C ARG A 694 15.45 17.50 0.01
N ARG A 695 15.97 16.90 1.08
CA ARG A 695 15.64 17.29 2.46
C ARG A 695 16.03 18.72 2.81
N ARG A 696 17.10 19.24 2.20
CA ARG A 696 17.52 20.64 2.42
C ARG A 696 16.76 21.61 1.54
N SER A 697 16.42 21.22 0.32
CA SER A 697 15.77 22.10 -0.66
C SER A 697 14.26 22.16 -0.52
N ASN A 698 13.62 21.14 0.06
CA ASN A 698 12.17 21.10 0.27
C ASN A 698 11.83 20.78 1.73
N ALA A 699 11.30 21.79 2.44
CA ALA A 699 10.93 21.68 3.85
C ALA A 699 9.76 20.70 4.08
N GLU A 700 8.74 20.73 3.20
CA GLU A 700 7.56 19.87 3.32
C GLU A 700 7.90 18.39 3.09
N ASP A 701 8.73 18.09 2.08
CA ASP A 701 9.19 16.72 1.84
C ASP A 701 10.07 16.20 2.99
N ASN A 702 10.85 17.09 3.63
CA ASN A 702 11.62 16.75 4.82
C ASN A 702 10.74 16.58 6.06
N ASN A 703 9.64 17.33 6.17
CA ASN A 703 8.64 17.21 7.22
C ASN A 703 7.90 15.87 7.09
N GLU A 704 7.33 15.59 5.92
CA GLU A 704 6.52 14.40 5.65
C GLU A 704 7.29 13.08 5.79
N ARG A 705 8.62 13.14 5.64
CA ARG A 705 9.51 12.00 5.89
C ARG A 705 9.55 11.58 7.36
N GLN A 706 9.27 12.47 8.30
CA GLN A 706 9.31 12.15 9.72
C GLN A 706 8.12 11.26 10.09
N SER A 707 8.33 10.32 11.02
CA SER A 707 7.25 9.43 11.43
C SER A 707 6.15 10.17 12.18
N ILE A 708 6.52 11.22 12.92
CA ILE A 708 5.65 12.10 13.69
C ILE A 708 6.03 13.53 13.35
N HIS A 709 5.07 14.27 12.80
CA HIS A 709 5.20 15.68 12.42
C HIS A 709 3.81 16.31 12.34
N ASP A 710 3.77 17.64 12.39
CA ASP A 710 2.54 18.40 12.27
C ASP A 710 2.34 18.92 10.84
N HIS A 711 1.09 18.88 10.37
CA HIS A 711 0.62 19.56 9.17
C HIS A 711 0.00 20.92 9.54
N GLU A 712 0.33 21.95 8.78
CA GLU A 712 -0.16 23.32 8.99
C GLU A 712 -1.16 23.72 7.89
N SER A 713 -1.87 24.83 8.09
CA SER A 713 -2.82 25.33 7.10
C SER A 713 -2.08 25.96 5.91
N VAL A 714 -2.60 25.76 4.71
CA VAL A 714 -2.27 26.63 3.57
C VAL A 714 -2.70 28.06 3.86
N ASP A 715 -2.15 29.01 3.10
CA ASP A 715 -2.63 30.40 3.14
C ASP A 715 -4.11 30.47 2.72
N LEU A 716 -4.94 30.98 3.63
CA LEU A 716 -6.37 31.16 3.43
C LEU A 716 -6.72 32.55 2.89
N SER A 717 -5.73 33.39 2.59
CA SER A 717 -5.96 34.70 1.99
C SER A 717 -6.76 34.56 0.69
N GLY A 718 -7.92 35.23 0.62
CA GLY A 718 -8.84 35.13 -0.53
C GLY A 718 -9.76 33.90 -0.55
N VAL A 719 -9.63 32.95 0.38
CA VAL A 719 -10.55 31.82 0.53
C VAL A 719 -11.73 32.25 1.41
N THR A 720 -12.90 32.46 0.81
CA THR A 720 -14.09 32.93 1.53
C THR A 720 -15.01 31.82 2.00
N ALA A 721 -14.94 30.64 1.37
CA ALA A 721 -15.68 29.43 1.74
C ALA A 721 -14.97 28.20 1.17
N PHE A 722 -15.21 27.03 1.77
CA PHE A 722 -14.78 25.77 1.17
C PHE A 722 -15.58 25.46 -0.09
N PRO A 723 -14.97 24.83 -1.12
CA PRO A 723 -15.70 24.37 -2.29
C PRO A 723 -16.85 23.44 -1.89
N ALA A 724 -18.03 23.64 -2.49
CA ALA A 724 -19.17 22.75 -2.28
C ALA A 724 -18.75 21.31 -2.62
N THR A 725 -19.04 20.38 -1.71
CA THR A 725 -18.71 18.98 -1.95
C THR A 725 -19.65 18.46 -3.04
N PRO A 726 -19.15 17.86 -4.13
CA PRO A 726 -20.02 17.13 -5.04
C PRO A 726 -20.79 16.06 -4.26
N ASP A 727 -22.08 15.86 -4.56
CA ASP A 727 -22.91 14.83 -3.92
C ASP A 727 -22.14 13.51 -3.77
N LYS A 728 -22.24 12.89 -2.57
CA LYS A 728 -21.68 11.56 -2.27
C LYS A 728 -22.08 10.58 -3.38
N GLY A 729 -21.17 10.31 -4.32
CA GLY A 729 -21.42 9.40 -5.42
C GLY A 729 -20.61 9.62 -6.68
N MET A 730 -20.21 10.86 -7.04
CA MET A 730 -19.39 11.13 -8.24
C MET A 730 -18.95 12.60 -8.26
N SER A 731 -17.67 12.87 -8.58
CA SER A 731 -17.19 14.24 -8.86
C SER A 731 -17.94 14.84 -10.06
N ALA A 732 -18.02 16.18 -10.12
CA ALA A 732 -18.66 16.93 -11.21
C ALA A 732 -18.13 16.55 -12.62
N ALA A 733 -16.91 16.03 -12.72
CA ALA A 733 -16.32 15.54 -13.98
C ALA A 733 -17.12 14.38 -14.61
N VAL A 734 -17.80 13.57 -13.79
CA VAL A 734 -18.62 12.46 -14.31
C VAL A 734 -20.00 12.93 -14.77
N ARG A 735 -20.53 14.04 -14.23
CA ARG A 735 -21.78 14.65 -14.73
C ARG A 735 -21.58 15.27 -16.13
N ALA A 736 -20.41 15.87 -16.38
CA ALA A 736 -20.11 16.51 -17.67
C ALA A 736 -20.05 15.53 -18.86
N GLY A 737 -19.68 14.27 -18.63
CA GLY A 737 -19.72 13.20 -19.65
C GLY A 737 -21.13 12.71 -20.00
N SER A 738 -22.12 12.93 -19.13
CA SER A 738 -23.51 12.47 -19.33
C SER A 738 -24.42 13.49 -20.02
N GLN A 739 -24.02 14.77 -20.14
CA GLN A 739 -24.90 15.84 -20.62
C GLN A 739 -24.63 16.36 -22.04
N ARG A 740 -23.66 15.81 -22.80
CA ARG A 740 -23.48 16.15 -24.23
C ARG A 740 -24.14 15.16 -25.18
N GLY A 741 -25.40 14.84 -24.90
CA GLY A 741 -26.25 13.97 -25.73
C GLY A 741 -27.67 14.49 -25.80
N GLY A 742 -27.87 15.69 -26.34
CA GLY A 742 -29.23 16.20 -26.61
C GLY A 742 -29.33 17.71 -26.80
N SER A 743 -29.06 18.18 -28.02
CA SER A 743 -29.97 19.06 -28.78
C SER A 743 -29.32 19.56 -30.07
N GLN A 744 -30.11 19.40 -31.15
CA GLN A 744 -29.95 19.83 -32.56
C GLN A 744 -29.07 18.96 -33.46
#